data_AF-A0A090VUF1-F1
#
_entry.id   AF-A0A090VUF1-F1
#
_cell.length_a   1.000
_cell.length_b   1.000
_cell.length_c   1.000
_cell.angle_alpha   90.00
_cell.angle_beta   90.00
_cell.angle_gamma   90.00
#
_symmetry.space_group_name_H-M   'P 1'
#
loop_
_entity.id
_entity.type
_entity.pdbx_description
1 polymer ?
#
loop_
_entity_poly.entity_id
_entity_poly.type
_entity_poly.pdbx_seq_one_letter_code
_entity_poly.pdbx_strand_id
1 'polypeptide(L)'
;MMNSAIFGQLIILIVFIPILSLSGVEGKMFKPMALTFSFALIGAMLFCFTYVPVAASLFLKPTKQSKKNISFRLMNWLNKLYDPTIQWALQSKKLVLGIATVLLGISIYIFTTMGGEFVPTLDEGDFVIQPVLKTGTSLKRTVEITTKIEQILLDKFPEVKQVVTRIGAAEVPTDPMSMEESDVIIILKPKKEWVSASSKDELADKFKEALAIIPGMEVEFTQPIEMRFNELITGVRADIAIKIFGEDLQILCQKGNEIKSLIQNVEGAADVIVEKIDGLPQMSVAYNREKIARYGLNIQDLNTMLSMGFAGRTVGSVFEGEKRFDLVVRLDETKRTDIESIKNLYVDLPNGGKIPLHELAEITYKKGAAKISRDDTKRRIVVGINVRNRDLESVVNDVQALINKNVNLPVGYNITYGGQFENLQTAKSRLLVAVPIALILIFILLYFAFNSIKEALLIFSAIPLAAVGGVLLLWVRDMPFSISAGVGFIALFGIAVLNGIVLIEHFKELKHNHFNDMETLIKQGAKDRLRAVLLTASAAALGFLPMAISTNAGAEVQRPLATVVIGGLVTATLLTLVVLPVLYSYFNTNKNSNKKLKTNKTHLPILLILAGLFSTCAFSQNNKKSLDDLISIGTKNNAGIKASRLTVEQHNTLVNSAFTFDKTEVYYGFDENNLAINEEPISVFGIQQEFLFPTVYFSQKN
;
A
#
# COMPACT_ATOMS: atom_id res chain seq x y z
N MET A 1 4.71 -39.40 10.22
CA MET A 1 5.67 -38.27 10.30
C MET A 1 5.90 -37.58 8.95
N MET A 2 6.33 -38.26 7.88
CA MET A 2 6.67 -37.60 6.61
C MET A 2 5.47 -36.96 5.90
N ASN A 3 4.32 -37.65 5.89
CA ASN A 3 3.07 -37.13 5.31
C ASN A 3 2.65 -35.81 5.98
N SER A 4 2.73 -35.72 7.31
CA SER A 4 2.31 -34.52 8.04
C SER A 4 3.25 -33.34 7.88
N ALA A 5 4.54 -33.59 7.67
CA ALA A 5 5.50 -32.53 7.32
C ALA A 5 5.18 -31.93 5.94
N ILE A 6 4.80 -32.77 4.96
CA ILE A 6 4.36 -32.33 3.63
C ILE A 6 3.07 -31.51 3.74
N PHE A 7 2.07 -32.02 4.45
CA PHE A 7 0.80 -31.30 4.64
C PHE A 7 1.02 -29.95 5.32
N GLY A 8 1.90 -29.89 6.32
CA GLY A 8 2.26 -28.62 6.96
C GLY A 8 2.95 -27.64 6.01
N GLN A 9 3.85 -28.10 5.13
CA GLN A 9 4.47 -27.26 4.10
C GLN A 9 3.46 -26.79 3.04
N LEU A 10 2.53 -27.65 2.63
CA LEU A 10 1.44 -27.27 1.71
C LEU A 10 0.52 -26.22 2.34
N ILE A 11 0.23 -26.33 3.63
CA ILE A 11 -0.52 -25.29 4.36
C ILE A 11 0.24 -23.97 4.31
N ILE A 12 1.55 -23.97 4.56
CA ILE A 12 2.36 -22.75 4.47
C ILE A 12 2.27 -22.14 3.05
N LEU A 13 2.35 -22.93 1.97
CA LEU A 13 2.19 -22.42 0.60
C LEU A 13 0.82 -21.79 0.35
N ILE A 14 -0.24 -22.47 0.76
CA ILE A 14 -1.62 -22.02 0.53
C ILE A 14 -1.92 -20.73 1.29
N VAL A 15 -1.31 -20.55 2.45
CA VAL A 15 -1.39 -19.33 3.25
C VAL A 15 -0.82 -18.10 2.51
N PHE A 16 0.07 -18.28 1.53
CA PHE A 16 0.54 -17.18 0.67
C PHE A 16 -0.35 -16.87 -0.53
N ILE A 17 -1.32 -17.74 -0.90
CA ILE A 17 -2.23 -17.50 -2.03
C ILE A 17 -3.02 -16.18 -1.90
N PRO A 18 -3.57 -15.82 -0.72
CA PRO A 18 -4.23 -14.54 -0.53
C PRO A 18 -3.30 -13.33 -0.73
N ILE A 19 -1.99 -13.47 -0.49
CA ILE A 19 -1.03 -12.40 -0.77
C ILE A 19 -0.84 -12.25 -2.29
N LEU A 20 -0.91 -13.35 -3.03
CA LEU A 20 -0.88 -13.33 -4.51
C LEU A 20 -2.15 -12.73 -5.13
N SER A 21 -3.24 -12.57 -4.38
CA SER A 21 -4.46 -11.90 -4.88
C SER A 21 -4.42 -10.37 -4.73
N LEU A 22 -3.50 -9.83 -3.93
CA LEU A 22 -3.28 -8.40 -3.82
C LEU A 22 -2.99 -7.79 -5.20
N SER A 23 -3.57 -6.64 -5.52
CA SER A 23 -3.28 -5.92 -6.77
C SER A 23 -2.78 -4.51 -6.47
N GLY A 24 -2.59 -3.66 -7.48
CA GLY A 24 -2.06 -2.32 -7.26
C GLY A 24 -0.66 -2.30 -6.66
N VAL A 25 -0.43 -1.34 -5.78
CA VAL A 25 0.88 -1.02 -5.20
C VAL A 25 1.33 -2.11 -4.24
N GLU A 26 0.44 -2.54 -3.34
CA GLU A 26 0.72 -3.60 -2.37
C GLU A 26 1.02 -4.93 -3.06
N GLY A 27 0.33 -5.23 -4.17
CA GLY A 27 0.59 -6.43 -4.96
C GLY A 27 1.97 -6.39 -5.61
N LYS A 28 2.38 -5.26 -6.17
CA LYS A 28 3.72 -5.09 -6.76
C LYS A 28 4.83 -5.24 -5.72
N MET A 29 4.58 -4.82 -4.48
CA MET A 29 5.57 -4.89 -3.41
C MET A 29 5.68 -6.30 -2.79
N PHE A 30 4.56 -6.98 -2.51
CA PHE A 30 4.56 -8.23 -1.75
C PHE A 30 4.48 -9.52 -2.58
N LYS A 31 4.01 -9.48 -3.83
CA LYS A 31 3.98 -10.68 -4.69
C LYS A 31 5.37 -11.30 -4.93
N PRO A 32 6.42 -10.52 -5.24
CA PRO A 32 7.75 -11.10 -5.44
C PRO A 32 8.25 -11.81 -4.19
N MET A 33 7.97 -11.26 -3.01
CA MET A 33 8.29 -11.87 -1.72
C MET A 33 7.54 -13.20 -1.51
N ALA A 34 6.23 -13.23 -1.76
CA ALA A 34 5.43 -14.45 -1.63
C ALA A 34 5.86 -15.55 -2.62
N LEU A 35 6.18 -15.17 -3.87
CA LEU A 35 6.65 -16.10 -4.90
C LEU A 35 8.03 -16.67 -4.57
N THR A 36 8.98 -15.83 -4.18
CA THR A 36 10.33 -16.27 -3.79
C THR A 36 10.29 -17.20 -2.59
N PHE A 37 9.49 -16.89 -1.57
CA PHE A 37 9.30 -17.78 -0.43
C PHE A 37 8.65 -19.12 -0.84
N SER A 38 7.64 -19.07 -1.71
CA SER A 38 6.96 -20.28 -2.20
C SER A 38 7.91 -21.18 -3.00
N PHE A 39 8.70 -20.61 -3.92
CA PHE A 39 9.70 -21.36 -4.69
C PHE A 39 10.81 -21.92 -3.79
N ALA A 40 11.27 -21.15 -2.81
CA ALA A 40 12.25 -21.61 -1.84
C ALA A 40 11.70 -22.77 -1.00
N LEU A 41 10.43 -22.73 -0.59
CA LEU A 41 9.80 -23.81 0.18
C LEU A 41 9.61 -25.07 -0.68
N ILE A 42 9.18 -24.93 -1.94
CA ILE A 42 9.08 -26.06 -2.87
C ILE A 42 10.46 -26.67 -3.12
N GLY A 43 11.48 -25.84 -3.33
CA GLY A 43 12.86 -26.29 -3.44
C GLY A 43 13.32 -27.03 -2.19
N ALA A 44 13.12 -26.46 -1.00
CA ALA A 44 13.46 -27.08 0.28
C ALA A 44 12.73 -28.42 0.48
N MET A 45 11.47 -28.51 0.07
CA MET A 45 10.70 -29.75 0.09
C MET A 45 11.34 -30.83 -0.80
N LEU A 46 11.73 -30.49 -2.04
CA LEU A 46 12.45 -31.41 -2.93
C LEU A 46 13.80 -31.85 -2.36
N PHE A 47 14.59 -30.92 -1.81
CA PHE A 47 15.88 -31.22 -1.18
C PHE A 47 15.73 -32.14 0.05
N CYS A 48 14.67 -31.95 0.85
CA CYS A 48 14.37 -32.80 2.01
C CYS A 48 14.07 -34.25 1.63
N PHE A 49 13.58 -34.53 0.42
CA PHE A 49 13.32 -35.90 -0.06
C PHE A 49 14.50 -36.55 -0.76
N THR A 50 15.30 -35.77 -1.48
CA THR A 50 16.37 -36.31 -2.33
C THR A 50 17.72 -36.25 -1.64
N TYR A 51 18.17 -35.05 -1.29
CA TYR A 51 19.53 -34.79 -0.84
C TYR A 51 19.73 -35.02 0.65
N VAL A 52 18.83 -34.50 1.50
CA VAL A 52 19.00 -34.53 2.96
C VAL A 52 19.10 -35.95 3.52
N PRO A 53 18.30 -36.95 3.11
CA PRO A 53 18.42 -38.31 3.62
C PRO A 53 19.75 -38.97 3.24
N VAL A 54 20.24 -38.71 2.02
CA VAL A 54 21.53 -39.23 1.53
C VAL A 54 22.69 -38.57 2.26
N ALA A 55 22.68 -37.25 2.42
CA ALA A 55 23.69 -36.54 3.19
C ALA A 55 23.69 -36.98 4.67
N ALA A 56 22.51 -37.15 5.27
CA ALA A 56 22.36 -37.66 6.62
C ALA A 56 22.95 -39.07 6.76
N SER A 57 22.71 -39.98 5.82
CA SER A 57 23.24 -41.35 5.90
C SER A 57 24.75 -41.42 5.70
N LEU A 58 25.33 -40.54 4.87
CA LEU A 58 26.77 -40.46 4.63
C LEU A 58 27.55 -39.82 5.78
N PHE A 59 27.01 -38.74 6.37
CA PHE A 59 27.76 -37.91 7.33
C PHE A 59 27.37 -38.13 8.80
N LEU A 60 26.13 -38.54 9.11
CA LEU A 60 25.70 -38.75 10.50
C LEU A 60 26.00 -40.19 10.94
N LYS A 61 27.06 -40.36 11.74
CA LYS A 61 27.35 -41.64 12.39
C LYS A 61 26.54 -41.79 13.68
N PRO A 62 25.88 -42.95 13.91
CA PRO A 62 25.19 -43.22 15.16
C PRO A 62 26.21 -43.26 16.31
N THR A 63 26.22 -42.22 17.14
CA THR A 63 27.08 -42.12 18.32
C THR A 63 26.26 -42.30 19.59
N LYS A 64 26.76 -43.12 20.53
CA LYS A 64 26.12 -43.27 21.85
C LYS A 64 26.12 -41.91 22.57
N GLN A 65 24.95 -41.45 23.01
CA GLN A 65 24.83 -40.16 23.68
C GLN A 65 25.65 -40.15 24.99
N SER A 66 26.71 -39.34 25.02
CA SER A 66 27.51 -39.14 26.23
C SER A 66 26.86 -38.09 27.14
N LYS A 67 26.84 -38.33 28.46
CA LYS A 67 26.39 -37.36 29.48
C LYS A 67 27.19 -36.05 29.48
N LYS A 68 28.36 -36.03 28.82
CA LYS A 68 29.20 -34.82 28.66
C LYS A 68 28.80 -33.94 27.46
N ASN A 69 27.92 -34.41 26.56
CA ASN A 69 27.50 -33.64 25.39
C ASN A 69 26.66 -32.41 25.79
N ILE A 70 26.97 -31.25 25.18
CA ILE A 70 26.28 -29.98 25.41
C ILE A 70 24.79 -30.12 25.10
N SER A 71 24.43 -30.79 23.99
CA SER A 71 23.03 -31.03 23.62
C SER A 71 22.26 -31.84 24.67
N PHE A 72 22.90 -32.82 25.31
CA PHE A 72 22.25 -33.63 26.34
C PHE A 72 22.03 -32.82 27.63
N ARG A 73 23.01 -32.00 28.04
CA ARG A 73 22.87 -31.11 29.21
C ARG A 73 21.77 -30.08 29.02
N LEU A 74 21.75 -29.41 27.85
CA LEU A 74 20.73 -28.42 27.53
C LEU A 74 19.33 -29.04 27.52
N MET A 75 19.16 -30.20 26.87
CA MET A 75 17.87 -30.88 26.82
C MET A 75 17.43 -31.39 28.19
N ASN A 76 18.35 -31.86 29.03
CA ASN A 76 18.02 -32.28 30.39
C ASN A 76 17.59 -31.09 31.26
N TRP A 77 18.22 -29.92 31.10
CA TRP A 77 17.81 -28.68 31.76
C TRP A 77 16.42 -28.22 31.29
N LEU A 78 16.18 -28.21 29.97
CA LEU A 78 14.87 -27.88 29.40
C LEU A 78 13.78 -28.85 29.87
N ASN A 79 14.06 -30.16 29.91
CA ASN A 79 13.12 -31.15 30.42
C ASN A 79 12.85 -30.97 31.92
N LYS A 80 13.86 -30.64 32.73
CA LYS A 80 13.67 -30.35 34.16
C LYS A 80 12.79 -29.13 34.40
N LEU A 81 12.84 -28.13 33.53
CA LEU A 81 11.94 -26.98 33.57
C LEU A 81 10.54 -27.32 33.03
N TYR A 82 10.48 -28.12 31.98
CA TYR A 82 9.23 -28.41 31.28
C TYR A 82 8.34 -29.43 32.02
N ASP A 83 8.91 -30.51 32.57
CA ASP A 83 8.17 -31.55 33.32
C ASP A 83 7.22 -30.97 34.39
N PRO A 84 7.67 -30.09 35.31
CA PRO A 84 6.77 -29.50 36.30
C PRO A 84 5.73 -28.56 35.68
N THR A 85 6.07 -27.84 34.61
CA THR A 85 5.13 -26.94 33.93
C THR A 85 4.00 -27.68 33.25
N ILE A 86 4.27 -28.77 32.53
CA ILE A 86 3.24 -29.57 31.88
C ILE A 86 2.39 -30.33 32.89
N GLN A 87 2.99 -30.79 34.00
CA GLN A 87 2.26 -31.42 35.10
C GLN A 87 1.30 -30.43 35.77
N TRP A 88 1.76 -29.23 36.10
CA TRP A 88 0.91 -28.17 36.64
C TRP A 88 -0.19 -27.78 35.65
N ALA A 89 0.13 -27.67 34.36
CA ALA A 89 -0.82 -27.29 33.33
C ALA A 89 -1.96 -28.31 33.17
N LEU A 90 -1.63 -29.61 33.24
CA LEU A 90 -2.62 -30.69 33.16
C LEU A 90 -3.47 -30.82 34.43
N GLN A 91 -2.94 -30.46 35.60
CA GLN A 91 -3.71 -30.40 36.85
C GLN A 91 -4.63 -29.16 36.91
N SER A 92 -4.17 -28.03 36.40
CA SER A 92 -4.83 -26.72 36.47
C SER A 92 -5.47 -26.30 35.15
N LYS A 93 -6.11 -27.23 34.43
CA LYS A 93 -6.61 -27.04 33.05
C LYS A 93 -7.41 -25.75 32.85
N LYS A 94 -8.35 -25.45 33.77
CA LYS A 94 -9.21 -24.26 33.71
C LYS A 94 -8.42 -22.96 33.84
N LEU A 95 -7.39 -22.96 34.69
CA LEU A 95 -6.55 -21.79 34.95
C LEU A 95 -5.69 -21.48 33.73
N VAL A 96 -5.05 -22.50 33.13
CA VAL A 96 -4.25 -22.35 31.91
C VAL A 96 -5.08 -21.80 30.75
N LEU A 97 -6.27 -22.37 30.52
CA LEU A 97 -7.18 -21.88 29.49
C LEU A 97 -7.65 -20.45 29.80
N GLY A 98 -7.93 -20.13 31.07
CA GLY A 98 -8.28 -18.78 31.51
C GLY A 98 -7.18 -17.77 31.21
N ILE A 99 -5.92 -18.08 31.53
CA ILE A 99 -4.76 -17.21 31.20
C ILE A 99 -4.65 -17.01 29.69
N ALA A 100 -4.75 -18.08 28.91
CA ALA A 100 -4.66 -17.99 27.45
C ALA A 100 -5.77 -17.11 26.86
N THR A 101 -7.01 -17.22 27.36
CA THR A 101 -8.13 -16.37 26.94
C THR A 101 -7.95 -14.91 27.39
N VAL A 102 -7.43 -14.66 28.59
CA VAL A 102 -7.14 -13.30 29.08
C VAL A 102 -6.04 -12.63 28.25
N LEU A 103 -4.95 -13.35 27.95
CA LEU A 103 -3.88 -12.84 27.08
C LEU A 103 -4.39 -12.50 25.69
N LEU A 104 -5.28 -13.34 25.13
CA LEU A 104 -5.94 -13.07 23.87
C LEU A 104 -6.84 -11.83 23.95
N GLY A 105 -7.62 -11.67 25.03
CA GLY A 105 -8.44 -10.48 25.25
C GLY A 105 -7.62 -9.18 25.37
N ILE A 106 -6.51 -9.23 26.11
CA ILE A 106 -5.56 -8.10 26.22
C ILE A 106 -4.95 -7.78 24.85
N SER A 107 -4.53 -8.80 24.10
CA SER A 107 -3.98 -8.59 22.76
C SER A 107 -4.99 -7.97 21.80
N ILE A 108 -6.26 -8.38 21.85
CA ILE A 108 -7.32 -7.76 21.02
C ILE A 108 -7.49 -6.30 21.42
N TYR A 109 -7.54 -6.00 22.71
CA TYR A 109 -7.65 -4.62 23.20
C TYR A 109 -6.48 -3.74 22.71
N ILE A 110 -5.24 -4.21 22.87
CA ILE A 110 -4.04 -3.52 22.37
C ILE A 110 -4.14 -3.31 20.86
N PHE A 111 -4.53 -4.34 20.11
CA PHE A 111 -4.69 -4.25 18.66
C PHE A 111 -5.72 -3.18 18.24
N THR A 112 -6.84 -3.03 18.97
CA THR A 112 -7.83 -1.99 18.68
C THR A 112 -7.33 -0.56 18.95
N THR A 113 -6.29 -0.40 19.76
CA THR A 113 -5.67 0.91 20.05
C THR A 113 -4.45 1.21 19.17
N MET A 114 -3.99 0.26 18.38
CA MET A 114 -2.84 0.46 17.50
C MET A 114 -3.21 1.31 16.29
N GLY A 115 -2.29 2.22 15.93
CA GLY A 115 -2.35 2.99 14.71
C GLY A 115 -2.15 2.15 13.45
N GLY A 116 -2.46 2.75 12.30
CA GLY A 116 -2.41 2.09 10.99
C GLY A 116 -1.60 2.88 9.97
N GLU A 117 -0.79 2.19 9.17
CA GLU A 117 -0.07 2.78 8.05
C GLU A 117 -0.04 1.82 6.85
N PHE A 118 0.12 2.33 5.64
CA PHE A 118 0.17 1.47 4.45
C PHE A 118 1.45 0.62 4.45
N VAL A 119 2.58 1.29 4.43
CA VAL A 119 3.92 0.71 4.50
C VAL A 119 4.75 1.65 5.36
N PRO A 120 5.65 1.15 6.22
CA PRO A 120 6.55 2.02 6.96
C PRO A 120 7.36 2.91 6.01
N THR A 121 7.57 4.17 6.38
CA THR A 121 8.37 5.12 5.59
C THR A 121 9.78 4.58 5.38
N LEU A 122 10.17 4.39 4.12
CA LEU A 122 11.50 3.92 3.74
C LEU A 122 12.51 5.06 3.93
N ASP A 123 13.60 4.84 4.66
CA ASP A 123 14.67 5.83 4.72
C ASP A 123 15.62 5.68 3.52
N GLU A 124 15.57 6.64 2.61
CA GLU A 124 16.41 6.72 1.42
C GLU A 124 17.80 7.30 1.72
N GLY A 125 17.99 7.89 2.91
CA GLY A 125 19.21 8.60 3.30
C GLY A 125 19.29 10.07 2.85
N ASP A 126 18.62 10.43 1.75
CA ASP A 126 18.63 11.78 1.17
C ASP A 126 17.32 12.54 1.43
N PHE A 127 17.32 13.85 1.19
CA PHE A 127 16.13 14.70 1.28
C PHE A 127 15.79 15.35 -0.05
N VAL A 128 14.52 15.69 -0.21
CA VAL A 128 14.06 16.74 -1.12
C VAL A 128 13.34 17.79 -0.30
N ILE A 129 13.75 19.05 -0.47
CA ILE A 129 13.04 20.21 0.06
C ILE A 129 12.29 20.90 -1.08
N GLN A 130 11.01 21.16 -0.88
CA GLN A 130 10.21 21.95 -1.83
C GLN A 130 9.87 23.30 -1.18
N PRO A 131 10.54 24.39 -1.58
CA PRO A 131 10.18 25.72 -1.12
C PRO A 131 8.89 26.18 -1.81
N VAL A 132 7.89 26.52 -1.01
CA VAL A 132 6.62 27.07 -1.49
C VAL A 132 6.78 28.59 -1.64
N LEU A 133 7.02 29.02 -2.87
CA LEU A 133 7.15 30.44 -3.22
C LEU A 133 5.78 31.08 -3.49
N LYS A 134 5.73 32.42 -3.52
CA LYS A 134 4.53 33.14 -3.92
C LYS A 134 4.26 32.91 -5.40
N THR A 135 3.00 32.72 -5.74
CA THR A 135 2.52 32.58 -7.12
C THR A 135 2.98 33.76 -7.99
N GLY A 136 3.51 33.47 -9.18
CA GLY A 136 4.03 34.48 -10.09
C GLY A 136 5.43 35.01 -9.74
N THR A 137 6.16 34.33 -8.85
CA THR A 137 7.59 34.61 -8.66
C THR A 137 8.36 34.36 -9.96
N SER A 138 9.15 35.34 -10.40
CA SER A 138 9.93 35.21 -11.63
C SER A 138 11.03 34.16 -11.49
N LEU A 139 11.39 33.47 -12.58
CA LEU A 139 12.49 32.51 -12.61
C LEU A 139 13.80 33.07 -12.02
N LYS A 140 14.18 34.31 -12.36
CA LYS A 140 15.37 34.96 -11.80
C LYS A 140 15.35 34.99 -10.27
N ARG A 141 14.20 35.39 -9.71
CA ARG A 141 14.01 35.45 -8.26
C ARG A 141 13.97 34.05 -7.63
N THR A 142 13.38 33.07 -8.31
CA THR A 142 13.41 31.67 -7.87
C THR A 142 14.85 31.18 -7.75
N VAL A 143 15.68 31.39 -8.79
CA VAL A 143 17.12 31.05 -8.78
C VAL A 143 17.84 31.72 -7.61
N GLU A 144 17.64 33.02 -7.40
CA GLU A 144 18.25 33.73 -6.26
C GLU A 144 17.88 33.11 -4.90
N ILE A 145 16.62 32.72 -4.72
CA ILE A 145 16.15 32.11 -3.47
C ILE A 145 16.72 30.71 -3.30
N THR A 146 16.65 29.87 -4.33
CA THR A 146 17.14 28.48 -4.25
C THR A 146 18.65 28.43 -4.08
N THR A 147 19.42 29.29 -4.75
CA THR A 147 20.88 29.39 -4.53
C THR A 147 21.19 29.82 -3.10
N LYS A 148 20.38 30.68 -2.49
CA LYS A 148 20.53 31.02 -1.08
C LYS A 148 20.23 29.84 -0.15
N ILE A 149 19.24 29.01 -0.48
CA ILE A 149 18.94 27.76 0.24
C ILE A 149 20.15 26.82 0.16
N GLU A 150 20.67 26.58 -1.05
CA GLU A 150 21.86 25.75 -1.29
C GLU A 150 23.05 26.18 -0.43
N GLN A 151 23.37 27.48 -0.44
CA GLN A 151 24.47 28.05 0.35
C GLN A 151 24.26 27.85 1.85
N ILE A 152 23.07 28.15 2.37
CA ILE A 152 22.78 28.00 3.80
C ILE A 152 22.95 26.54 4.24
N LEU A 153 22.48 25.59 3.42
CA LEU A 153 22.56 24.16 3.74
C LEU A 153 24.00 23.65 3.69
N LEU A 154 24.78 24.03 2.67
CA LEU A 154 26.19 23.63 2.54
C LEU A 154 27.08 24.26 3.62
N ASP A 155 26.84 25.52 3.98
CA ASP A 155 27.69 26.25 4.92
C ASP A 155 27.44 25.86 6.39
N LYS A 156 26.17 25.61 6.76
CA LYS A 156 25.79 25.36 8.16
C LYS A 156 25.81 23.89 8.56
N PHE A 157 25.66 22.97 7.61
CA PHE A 157 25.45 21.55 7.92
C PHE A 157 26.53 20.67 7.29
N PRO A 158 27.51 20.19 8.08
CA PRO A 158 28.55 19.30 7.57
C PRO A 158 28.02 17.95 7.08
N GLU A 159 26.78 17.59 7.43
CA GLU A 159 26.07 16.40 6.94
C GLU A 159 25.79 16.47 5.43
N VAL A 160 25.64 17.67 4.88
CA VAL A 160 25.26 17.87 3.47
C VAL A 160 26.50 17.66 2.60
N LYS A 161 26.42 16.70 1.68
CA LYS A 161 27.49 16.42 0.71
C LYS A 161 27.32 17.25 -0.54
N GLN A 162 26.08 17.37 -1.03
CA GLN A 162 25.75 18.05 -2.27
C GLN A 162 24.30 18.51 -2.24
N VAL A 163 24.02 19.66 -2.86
CA VAL A 163 22.67 20.14 -3.10
C VAL A 163 22.51 20.35 -4.61
N VAL A 164 21.39 19.88 -5.17
CA VAL A 164 21.03 20.05 -6.57
C VAL A 164 19.61 20.56 -6.64
N THR A 165 19.41 21.75 -7.16
CA THR A 165 18.06 22.30 -7.36
C THR A 165 17.60 22.16 -8.80
N ARG A 166 16.35 21.72 -8.95
CA ARG A 166 15.62 21.72 -10.22
C ARG A 166 14.47 22.72 -10.13
N ILE A 167 14.39 23.67 -11.06
CA ILE A 167 13.34 24.69 -11.12
C ILE A 167 12.50 24.48 -12.37
N GLY A 168 11.18 24.47 -12.23
CA GLY A 168 10.26 24.27 -13.34
C GLY A 168 10.39 22.91 -14.03
N ALA A 169 9.86 22.82 -15.24
CA ALA A 169 9.84 21.58 -16.03
C ALA A 169 11.14 21.36 -16.82
N ALA A 170 11.53 20.09 -16.97
CA ALA A 170 12.61 19.69 -17.88
C ALA A 170 12.15 19.76 -19.35
N GLU A 171 13.10 19.76 -20.28
CA GLU A 171 12.84 19.77 -21.73
C GLU A 171 11.98 18.59 -22.20
N VAL A 172 12.14 17.43 -21.55
CA VAL A 172 11.18 16.32 -21.63
C VAL A 172 10.23 16.48 -20.45
N PRO A 173 9.01 17.01 -20.66
CA PRO A 173 8.10 17.37 -19.58
C PRO A 173 7.43 16.10 -19.02
N THR A 174 8.13 15.41 -18.12
CA THR A 174 7.55 14.35 -17.29
C THR A 174 6.81 14.91 -16.07
N ASP A 175 7.07 16.16 -15.73
CA ASP A 175 6.53 16.85 -14.56
C ASP A 175 6.14 18.29 -14.92
N PRO A 176 4.85 18.68 -14.80
CA PRO A 176 4.37 20.00 -15.18
C PRO A 176 4.60 21.03 -14.05
N MET A 177 5.85 21.28 -13.70
CA MET A 177 6.24 22.28 -12.70
C MET A 177 6.27 23.70 -13.28
N SER A 178 5.74 24.66 -12.53
CA SER A 178 5.82 26.08 -12.88
C SER A 178 7.19 26.69 -12.51
N MET A 179 7.47 27.90 -12.99
CA MET A 179 8.76 28.59 -12.77
C MET A 179 9.03 28.99 -11.31
N GLU A 180 7.99 29.04 -10.48
CA GLU A 180 8.09 29.25 -9.03
C GLU A 180 8.21 27.95 -8.23
N GLU A 181 8.02 26.78 -8.86
CA GLU A 181 8.15 25.49 -8.20
C GLU A 181 9.58 24.95 -8.37
N SER A 182 10.13 24.37 -7.29
CA SER A 182 11.46 23.80 -7.33
C SER A 182 11.60 22.59 -6.40
N ASP A 183 12.48 21.67 -6.80
CA ASP A 183 12.89 20.50 -6.03
C ASP A 183 14.36 20.69 -5.65
N VAL A 184 14.63 20.92 -4.36
CA VAL A 184 15.99 21.04 -3.82
C VAL A 184 16.40 19.67 -3.28
N ILE A 185 17.15 18.92 -4.08
CA ILE A 185 17.61 17.57 -3.74
C ILE A 185 18.91 17.69 -2.93
N ILE A 186 18.93 17.09 -1.75
CA ILE A 186 20.04 17.16 -0.80
C ILE A 186 20.59 15.76 -0.61
N ILE A 187 21.83 15.56 -1.03
CA ILE A 187 22.57 14.32 -0.81
C ILE A 187 23.30 14.43 0.51
N LEU A 188 23.02 13.50 1.43
CA LEU A 188 23.64 13.48 2.75
C LEU A 188 24.83 12.52 2.81
N LYS A 189 25.73 12.78 3.77
CA LYS A 189 26.75 11.83 4.18
C LYS A 189 26.10 10.64 4.92
N PRO A 190 26.77 9.48 4.99
CA PRO A 190 26.28 8.36 5.79
C PRO A 190 25.98 8.78 7.23
N LYS A 191 24.88 8.29 7.80
CA LYS A 191 24.38 8.67 9.15
C LYS A 191 25.43 8.60 10.27
N LYS A 192 26.43 7.71 10.14
CA LYS A 192 27.53 7.55 11.11
C LYS A 192 28.47 8.77 11.19
N GLU A 193 28.46 9.62 10.18
CA GLU A 193 29.30 10.83 10.08
C GLU A 193 28.54 12.09 10.50
N TRP A 194 27.29 11.98 10.94
CA TRP A 194 26.48 13.13 11.33
C TRP A 194 26.94 13.68 12.69
N VAL A 195 26.97 15.01 12.79
CA VAL A 195 27.46 15.73 13.98
C VAL A 195 26.36 16.59 14.60
N SER A 196 25.51 17.16 13.74
CA SER A 196 24.50 18.14 14.08
C SER A 196 23.19 17.51 14.53
N ALA A 197 22.86 16.27 14.15
CA ALA A 197 21.57 15.64 14.47
C ALA A 197 21.71 14.13 14.65
N SER A 198 20.83 13.55 15.48
CA SER A 198 20.77 12.11 15.78
C SER A 198 19.78 11.35 14.89
N SER A 199 18.74 12.03 14.42
CA SER A 199 17.71 11.50 13.53
C SER A 199 17.52 12.38 12.30
N LYS A 200 16.90 11.79 11.27
CA LYS A 200 16.55 12.49 10.03
C LYS A 200 15.52 13.59 10.31
N ASP A 201 14.51 13.30 11.12
CA ASP A 201 13.50 14.29 11.52
C ASP A 201 14.11 15.48 12.27
N GLU A 202 15.06 15.22 13.19
CA GLU A 202 15.77 16.28 13.91
C GLU A 202 16.61 17.15 12.95
N LEU A 203 17.24 16.54 11.94
CA LEU A 203 17.97 17.26 10.91
C LEU A 203 17.04 18.12 10.04
N ALA A 204 15.86 17.60 9.67
CA ALA A 204 14.84 18.34 8.93
C ALA A 204 14.35 19.56 9.71
N ASP A 205 14.12 19.42 11.03
CA ASP A 205 13.72 20.53 11.88
C ASP A 205 14.83 21.60 11.98
N LYS A 206 16.10 21.19 12.05
CA LYS A 206 17.25 22.12 12.00
C LYS A 206 17.39 22.81 10.64
N PHE A 207 17.14 22.11 9.53
CA PHE A 207 17.07 22.72 8.21
C PHE A 207 15.94 23.76 8.16
N LYS A 208 14.77 23.43 8.67
CA LYS A 208 13.61 24.34 8.72
C LYS A 208 13.92 25.61 9.51
N GLU A 209 14.56 25.48 10.67
CA GLU A 209 15.01 26.61 11.48
C GLU A 209 16.06 27.47 10.75
N ALA A 210 17.04 26.84 10.12
CA ALA A 210 18.09 27.55 9.37
C ALA A 210 17.53 28.31 8.15
N LEU A 211 16.51 27.77 7.49
CA LEU A 211 15.86 28.35 6.32
C LEU A 211 14.80 29.42 6.67
N ALA A 212 14.36 29.51 7.93
CA ALA A 212 13.41 30.53 8.40
C ALA A 212 13.88 31.98 8.21
N ILE A 213 15.18 32.18 7.92
CA ILE A 213 15.78 33.48 7.54
C ILE A 213 15.18 34.02 6.23
N ILE A 214 14.64 33.16 5.37
CA ILE A 214 14.02 33.58 4.11
C ILE A 214 12.54 33.90 4.36
N PRO A 215 12.12 35.18 4.31
CA PRO A 215 10.79 35.59 4.75
C PRO A 215 9.70 35.13 3.78
N GLY A 216 8.59 34.62 4.33
CA GLY A 216 7.41 34.26 3.56
C GLY A 216 7.56 33.03 2.66
N MET A 217 8.52 32.15 3.00
CA MET A 217 8.74 30.86 2.35
C MET A 217 8.36 29.74 3.31
N GLU A 218 7.47 28.87 2.88
CA GLU A 218 7.21 27.58 3.57
C GLU A 218 8.07 26.51 2.90
N VAL A 219 8.44 25.47 3.64
CA VAL A 219 9.26 24.37 3.14
C VAL A 219 8.61 23.04 3.47
N GLU A 220 8.47 22.21 2.45
CA GLU A 220 8.04 20.82 2.57
C GLU A 220 9.27 19.91 2.57
N PHE A 221 9.29 18.90 3.44
CA PHE A 221 10.34 17.89 3.49
C PHE A 221 9.79 16.54 3.02
N THR A 222 10.51 15.90 2.11
CA THR A 222 10.22 14.55 1.61
C THR A 222 11.52 13.88 1.15
N GLN A 223 11.41 12.76 0.44
CA GLN A 223 12.53 11.99 -0.09
C GLN A 223 12.38 11.77 -1.60
N PRO A 224 13.48 11.61 -2.35
CA PRO A 224 13.41 11.55 -3.83
C PRO A 224 12.47 10.48 -4.40
N ILE A 225 12.53 9.24 -3.92
CA ILE A 225 11.71 8.13 -4.42
C ILE A 225 10.30 8.24 -3.87
N GLU A 226 10.14 8.49 -2.57
CA GLU A 226 8.85 8.67 -1.90
C GLU A 226 8.00 9.75 -2.56
N MET A 227 8.57 10.93 -2.78
CA MET A 227 7.89 12.05 -3.46
C MET A 227 7.39 11.65 -4.84
N ARG A 228 8.24 11.01 -5.65
CA ARG A 228 7.88 10.58 -7.01
C ARG A 228 6.84 9.48 -7.00
N PHE A 229 6.93 8.57 -6.03
CA PHE A 229 5.97 7.50 -5.87
C PHE A 229 4.59 8.03 -5.48
N ASN A 230 4.53 8.92 -4.50
CA ASN A 230 3.29 9.59 -4.08
C ASN A 230 2.67 10.36 -5.26
N GLU A 231 3.49 11.12 -5.99
CA GLU A 231 3.06 11.92 -7.14
C GLU A 231 2.53 11.04 -8.29
N LEU A 232 3.22 9.94 -8.62
CA LEU A 232 2.81 9.03 -9.69
C LEU A 232 1.53 8.25 -9.37
N ILE A 233 1.33 7.88 -8.11
CA ILE A 233 0.18 7.05 -7.71
C ILE A 233 -1.06 7.90 -7.48
N THR A 234 -0.91 9.04 -6.81
CA THR A 234 -2.06 9.80 -6.28
C THR A 234 -2.21 11.19 -6.90
N GLY A 235 -1.22 11.63 -7.68
CA GLY A 235 -1.14 12.97 -8.25
C GLY A 235 -0.77 14.05 -7.24
N VAL A 236 -0.34 13.67 -6.03
CA VAL A 236 0.00 14.55 -4.91
C VAL A 236 1.30 14.06 -4.27
N ARG A 237 2.14 15.00 -3.84
CA ARG A 237 3.49 14.70 -3.31
C ARG A 237 3.48 14.32 -1.82
N ALA A 238 2.51 14.84 -1.07
CA ALA A 238 2.37 14.62 0.36
C ALA A 238 1.75 13.25 0.73
N ASP A 239 1.98 12.79 1.95
CA ASP A 239 1.48 11.50 2.46
C ASP A 239 -0.05 11.43 2.49
N ILE A 240 -0.70 12.51 2.91
CA ILE A 240 -2.16 12.65 2.94
C ILE A 240 -2.54 13.82 2.03
N ALA A 241 -3.53 13.57 1.17
CA ALA A 241 -4.09 14.59 0.28
C ALA A 241 -5.56 14.83 0.61
N ILE A 242 -5.90 15.97 1.21
CA ILE A 242 -7.30 16.39 1.33
C ILE A 242 -7.69 17.09 0.04
N LYS A 243 -8.50 16.42 -0.78
CA LYS A 243 -8.97 16.91 -2.07
C LYS A 243 -10.33 17.57 -1.89
N ILE A 244 -10.45 18.85 -2.21
CA ILE A 244 -11.72 19.59 -2.20
C ILE A 244 -12.11 19.83 -3.65
N PHE A 245 -13.27 19.34 -4.08
CA PHE A 245 -13.78 19.56 -5.43
C PHE A 245 -14.86 20.64 -5.46
N GLY A 246 -14.91 21.37 -6.58
CA GLY A 246 -15.90 22.40 -6.83
C GLY A 246 -15.53 23.27 -8.03
N GLU A 247 -16.47 24.08 -8.52
CA GLU A 247 -16.28 24.84 -9.77
C GLU A 247 -15.51 26.16 -9.59
N ASP A 248 -15.69 26.83 -8.44
CA ASP A 248 -15.13 28.16 -8.17
C ASP A 248 -13.77 28.06 -7.45
N LEU A 249 -12.73 28.57 -8.10
CA LEU A 249 -11.35 28.54 -7.59
C LEU A 249 -11.16 29.40 -6.33
N GLN A 250 -11.91 30.49 -6.18
CA GLN A 250 -11.81 31.35 -4.99
C GLN A 250 -12.40 30.65 -3.77
N ILE A 251 -13.55 30.00 -3.93
CA ILE A 251 -14.17 29.20 -2.86
C ILE A 251 -13.26 28.05 -2.47
N LEU A 252 -12.68 27.35 -3.45
CA LEU A 252 -11.70 26.29 -3.20
C LEU A 252 -10.48 26.81 -2.41
N CYS A 253 -9.90 27.93 -2.83
CA CYS A 253 -8.76 28.55 -2.14
C CYS A 253 -9.11 28.98 -0.71
N GLN A 254 -10.28 29.58 -0.49
CA GLN A 254 -10.74 29.95 0.84
C GLN A 254 -10.90 28.72 1.74
N LYS A 255 -11.57 27.67 1.25
CA LYS A 255 -11.80 26.43 2.00
C LYS A 255 -10.51 25.66 2.26
N GLY A 256 -9.58 25.65 1.31
CA GLY A 256 -8.26 25.05 1.50
C GLY A 256 -7.46 25.73 2.62
N ASN A 257 -7.44 27.06 2.66
CA ASN A 257 -6.76 27.82 3.72
C ASN A 257 -7.48 27.72 5.08
N GLU A 258 -8.81 27.65 5.09
CA GLU A 258 -9.61 27.35 6.29
C GLU A 258 -9.22 25.99 6.87
N ILE A 259 -9.18 24.95 6.04
CA ILE A 259 -8.76 23.60 6.45
C ILE A 259 -7.31 23.60 6.95
N LYS A 260 -6.36 24.22 6.24
CA LYS A 260 -4.97 24.34 6.71
C LYS A 260 -4.88 24.93 8.11
N SER A 261 -5.60 26.03 8.35
CA SER A 261 -5.57 26.73 9.65
C SER A 261 -6.14 25.87 10.78
N LEU A 262 -7.12 25.01 10.48
CA LEU A 262 -7.72 24.09 11.44
C LEU A 262 -6.80 22.91 11.78
N ILE A 263 -6.06 22.39 10.80
CA ILE A 263 -5.33 21.13 10.96
C ILE A 263 -3.84 21.30 11.30
N GLN A 264 -3.28 22.50 11.17
CA GLN A 264 -1.85 22.77 11.45
C GLN A 264 -1.39 22.41 12.87
N ASN A 265 -2.33 22.36 13.83
CA ASN A 265 -2.05 22.04 15.24
C ASN A 265 -2.40 20.59 15.60
N VAL A 266 -2.77 19.76 14.62
CA VAL A 266 -3.02 18.34 14.85
C VAL A 266 -1.69 17.64 15.10
N GLU A 267 -1.60 16.90 16.19
CA GLU A 267 -0.42 16.12 16.52
C GLU A 267 -0.11 15.14 15.39
N GLY A 268 1.13 15.19 14.88
CA GLY A 268 1.59 14.36 13.76
C GLY A 268 1.33 14.93 12.36
N ALA A 269 0.51 15.98 12.22
CA ALA A 269 0.35 16.69 10.96
C ALA A 269 1.49 17.70 10.75
N ALA A 270 2.51 17.29 10.00
CA ALA A 270 3.64 18.14 9.66
C ALA A 270 3.49 18.74 8.25
N ASP A 271 4.12 19.91 8.06
CA ASP A 271 4.28 20.57 6.76
C ASP A 271 2.97 20.69 5.95
N VAL A 272 1.91 21.16 6.62
CA VAL A 272 0.59 21.33 5.99
C VAL A 272 0.63 22.45 4.94
N ILE A 273 0.45 22.09 3.68
CA ILE A 273 0.57 22.99 2.53
C ILE A 273 -0.72 22.96 1.70
N VAL A 274 -1.10 24.13 1.18
CA VAL A 274 -2.25 24.29 0.27
C VAL A 274 -1.74 24.59 -1.12
N GLU A 275 -2.20 23.82 -2.09
CA GLU A 275 -1.93 24.02 -3.51
C GLU A 275 -2.30 25.44 -3.94
N LYS A 276 -1.40 26.11 -4.66
CA LYS A 276 -1.61 27.49 -5.13
C LYS A 276 -2.31 27.49 -6.49
N ILE A 277 -3.63 27.61 -6.48
CA ILE A 277 -4.46 27.59 -7.70
C ILE A 277 -4.88 28.99 -8.20
N ASP A 278 -4.77 30.03 -7.38
CA ASP A 278 -5.24 31.39 -7.67
C ASP A 278 -4.18 32.45 -7.30
N GLY A 279 -4.33 33.65 -7.85
CA GLY A 279 -3.53 34.82 -7.50
C GLY A 279 -2.35 35.10 -8.41
N LEU A 280 -2.28 34.47 -9.60
CA LEU A 280 -1.23 34.74 -10.59
C LEU A 280 -1.42 36.14 -11.19
N PRO A 281 -0.49 37.08 -11.00
CA PRO A 281 -0.58 38.39 -11.63
C PRO A 281 -0.38 38.26 -13.15
N GLN A 282 -1.36 38.72 -13.92
CA GLN A 282 -1.35 38.70 -15.38
C GLN A 282 -1.63 40.09 -15.94
N MET A 283 -0.99 40.42 -17.06
CA MET A 283 -1.36 41.59 -17.87
C MET A 283 -2.51 41.17 -18.80
N SER A 284 -3.69 41.74 -18.60
CA SER A 284 -4.89 41.42 -19.37
C SER A 284 -5.12 42.50 -20.42
N VAL A 285 -5.26 42.09 -21.68
CA VAL A 285 -5.61 42.96 -22.82
C VAL A 285 -7.04 42.65 -23.24
N ALA A 286 -7.97 43.52 -22.87
CA ALA A 286 -9.39 43.40 -23.21
C ALA A 286 -9.71 44.29 -24.41
N TYR A 287 -9.82 43.68 -25.59
CA TYR A 287 -10.06 44.38 -26.85
C TYR A 287 -11.44 45.02 -26.94
N ASN A 288 -11.48 46.29 -27.35
CA ASN A 288 -12.72 46.97 -27.71
C ASN A 288 -13.04 46.69 -29.18
N ARG A 289 -13.97 45.76 -29.42
CA ARG A 289 -14.35 45.32 -30.77
C ARG A 289 -14.89 46.45 -31.65
N GLU A 290 -15.62 47.41 -31.07
CA GLU A 290 -16.20 48.53 -31.82
C GLU A 290 -15.12 49.47 -32.33
N LYS A 291 -14.14 49.82 -31.49
CA LYS A 291 -13.01 50.66 -31.89
C LYS A 291 -12.14 49.96 -32.94
N ILE A 292 -11.85 48.68 -32.74
CA ILE A 292 -11.07 47.87 -33.69
C ILE A 292 -11.75 47.83 -35.06
N ALA A 293 -13.07 47.61 -35.10
CA ALA A 293 -13.85 47.61 -36.33
C ALA A 293 -13.84 48.97 -37.04
N ARG A 294 -13.90 50.08 -36.28
CA ARG A 294 -13.81 51.45 -36.84
C ARG A 294 -12.49 51.69 -37.57
N TYR A 295 -11.39 51.10 -37.09
CA TYR A 295 -10.07 51.19 -37.71
C TYR A 295 -9.79 50.10 -38.76
N GLY A 296 -10.76 49.21 -39.04
CA GLY A 296 -10.60 48.14 -40.02
C GLY A 296 -9.56 47.09 -39.63
N LEU A 297 -9.27 46.93 -38.33
CA LEU A 297 -8.26 46.01 -37.82
C LEU A 297 -8.85 44.64 -37.44
N ASN A 298 -8.01 43.60 -37.44
CA ASN A 298 -8.37 42.28 -36.96
C ASN A 298 -7.70 41.98 -35.61
N ILE A 299 -8.46 41.42 -34.67
CA ILE A 299 -7.97 41.02 -33.34
C ILE A 299 -6.85 39.97 -33.45
N GLN A 300 -6.90 39.09 -34.46
CA GLN A 300 -5.86 38.09 -34.70
C GLN A 300 -4.49 38.74 -35.00
N ASP A 301 -4.48 39.84 -35.73
CA ASP A 301 -3.26 40.57 -36.07
C ASP A 301 -2.69 41.28 -34.84
N LEU A 302 -3.57 41.88 -34.02
CA LEU A 302 -3.19 42.47 -32.73
C LEU A 302 -2.57 41.44 -31.78
N ASN A 303 -3.18 40.26 -31.66
CA ASN A 303 -2.66 39.15 -30.85
C ASN A 303 -1.31 38.64 -31.38
N THR A 304 -1.17 38.57 -32.70
CA THR A 304 0.10 38.21 -33.34
C THR A 304 1.18 39.22 -33.02
N MET A 305 0.87 40.51 -33.12
CA MET A 305 1.79 41.60 -32.82
C MET A 305 2.23 41.61 -31.35
N LEU A 306 1.28 41.41 -30.42
CA LEU A 306 1.58 41.30 -28.99
C LEU A 306 2.45 40.08 -28.68
N SER A 307 2.09 38.91 -29.20
CA SER A 307 2.85 37.67 -29.00
C SER A 307 4.26 37.81 -29.55
N MET A 308 4.40 38.33 -30.77
CA MET A 308 5.68 38.59 -31.40
C MET A 308 6.48 39.62 -30.59
N GLY A 309 5.88 40.71 -30.15
CA GLY A 309 6.60 41.76 -29.45
C GLY A 309 7.11 41.37 -28.06
N PHE A 310 6.29 40.68 -27.26
CA PHE A 310 6.58 40.43 -25.85
C PHE A 310 7.13 39.02 -25.57
N ALA A 311 6.41 37.98 -26.00
CA ALA A 311 6.83 36.59 -25.81
C ALA A 311 7.96 36.23 -26.79
N GLY A 312 7.92 36.81 -28.00
CA GLY A 312 8.74 36.39 -29.13
C GLY A 312 7.99 35.33 -29.93
N ARG A 313 8.07 35.43 -31.26
CA ARG A 313 7.47 34.43 -32.16
C ARG A 313 8.56 33.79 -33.02
N THR A 314 8.60 32.46 -33.04
CA THR A 314 9.45 31.70 -33.96
C THR A 314 8.96 31.92 -35.38
N VAL A 315 9.82 32.49 -36.23
CA VAL A 315 9.55 32.78 -37.65
C VAL A 315 10.24 31.81 -38.60
N GLY A 316 11.15 30.98 -38.08
CA GLY A 316 11.86 29.95 -38.85
C GLY A 316 12.82 29.17 -37.97
N SER A 317 13.66 28.34 -38.58
CA SER A 317 14.75 27.65 -37.91
C SER A 317 16.06 27.89 -38.64
N VAL A 318 17.15 27.98 -37.89
CA VAL A 318 18.52 28.07 -38.39
C VAL A 318 19.19 26.72 -38.15
N PHE A 319 19.85 26.19 -39.17
CA PHE A 319 20.55 24.91 -39.10
C PHE A 319 22.06 25.12 -39.11
N GLU A 320 22.75 24.53 -38.14
CA GLU A 320 24.21 24.50 -38.04
C GLU A 320 24.69 23.04 -38.00
N GLY A 321 24.92 22.46 -39.19
CA GLY A 321 25.14 21.01 -39.33
C GLY A 321 23.90 20.23 -38.91
N GLU A 322 24.02 19.39 -37.89
CA GLU A 322 22.92 18.62 -37.32
C GLU A 322 22.13 19.38 -36.24
N LYS A 323 22.62 20.54 -35.77
CA LYS A 323 21.94 21.34 -34.74
C LYS A 323 20.87 22.22 -35.38
N ARG A 324 19.73 22.33 -34.70
CA ARG A 324 18.60 23.17 -35.09
C ARG A 324 18.32 24.21 -34.01
N PHE A 325 18.23 25.47 -34.40
CA PHE A 325 17.89 26.59 -33.53
C PHE A 325 16.65 27.32 -34.05
N ASP A 326 15.86 27.89 -33.15
CA ASP A 326 14.71 28.70 -33.52
C ASP A 326 15.12 30.14 -33.83
N LEU A 327 14.67 30.67 -34.97
CA LEU A 327 14.78 32.09 -35.30
C LEU A 327 13.56 32.82 -34.73
N VAL A 328 13.75 33.64 -33.71
CA VAL A 328 12.68 34.33 -32.98
C VAL A 328 12.72 35.83 -33.24
N VAL A 329 11.60 36.42 -33.63
CA VAL A 329 11.42 37.88 -33.70
C VAL A 329 10.76 38.36 -32.41
N ARG A 330 11.36 39.36 -31.77
CA ARG A 330 10.88 39.98 -30.52
C ARG A 330 11.27 41.45 -30.45
N LEU A 331 10.52 42.26 -29.71
CA LEU A 331 10.94 43.63 -29.41
C LEU A 331 12.20 43.62 -28.53
N ASP A 332 12.97 44.69 -28.66
CA ASP A 332 14.08 44.99 -27.76
C ASP A 332 13.61 44.97 -26.30
N GLU A 333 14.46 44.49 -25.40
CA GLU A 333 14.13 44.32 -23.98
C GLU A 333 13.62 45.61 -23.33
N THR A 334 14.20 46.76 -23.71
CA THR A 334 13.80 48.09 -23.19
C THR A 334 12.38 48.51 -23.56
N LYS A 335 11.76 47.85 -24.54
CA LYS A 335 10.41 48.16 -25.05
C LYS A 335 9.36 47.15 -24.61
N ARG A 336 9.65 46.28 -23.63
CA ARG A 336 8.75 45.21 -23.16
C ARG A 336 8.87 44.89 -21.67
N THR A 337 9.26 45.86 -20.85
CA THR A 337 9.52 45.66 -19.42
C THR A 337 8.25 45.71 -18.57
N ASP A 338 7.28 46.54 -18.94
CA ASP A 338 6.13 46.87 -18.11
C ASP A 338 4.82 46.97 -18.91
N ILE A 339 3.72 47.20 -18.19
CA ILE A 339 2.40 47.34 -18.80
C ILE A 339 2.30 48.59 -19.70
N GLU A 340 3.06 49.64 -19.40
CA GLU A 340 3.09 50.87 -20.20
C GLU A 340 3.70 50.62 -21.58
N SER A 341 4.67 49.70 -21.66
CA SER A 341 5.21 49.22 -22.93
C SER A 341 4.14 48.58 -23.81
N ILE A 342 3.20 47.82 -23.21
CA ILE A 342 2.05 47.23 -23.94
C ILE A 342 1.08 48.33 -24.38
N LYS A 343 0.76 49.28 -23.49
CA LYS A 343 -0.18 50.38 -23.79
C LYS A 343 0.30 51.27 -24.93
N ASN A 344 1.61 51.51 -25.00
CA ASN A 344 2.23 52.36 -26.00
C ASN A 344 2.71 51.59 -27.23
N LEU A 345 2.36 50.31 -27.37
CA LEU A 345 2.66 49.53 -28.56
C LEU A 345 1.88 50.10 -29.76
N TYR A 346 2.60 50.61 -30.76
CA TYR A 346 2.00 51.16 -31.98
C TYR A 346 1.57 50.05 -32.93
N VAL A 347 0.32 50.11 -33.39
CA VAL A 347 -0.29 49.24 -34.40
C VAL A 347 -0.41 50.02 -35.70
N ASP A 348 0.00 49.41 -36.81
CA ASP A 348 -0.14 50.02 -38.14
C ASP A 348 -1.59 49.91 -38.65
N LEU A 349 -2.11 50.99 -39.23
CA LEU A 349 -3.47 51.06 -39.76
C LEU A 349 -3.52 50.68 -41.27
N PRO A 350 -4.59 50.04 -41.76
CA PRO A 350 -4.72 49.67 -43.17
C PRO A 350 -4.70 50.87 -44.13
N ASN A 351 -5.19 52.02 -43.67
CA ASN A 351 -5.22 53.28 -44.41
C ASN A 351 -3.97 54.15 -44.21
N GLY A 352 -2.93 53.62 -43.55
CA GLY A 352 -1.72 54.35 -43.19
C GLY A 352 -1.80 55.06 -41.83
N GLY A 353 -0.65 55.26 -41.21
CA GLY A 353 -0.53 55.80 -39.85
C GLY A 353 -0.43 54.72 -38.78
N LYS A 354 -0.27 55.17 -37.53
CA LYS A 354 -0.08 54.29 -36.36
C LYS A 354 -0.99 54.71 -35.22
N ILE A 355 -1.52 53.75 -34.50
CA ILE A 355 -2.34 53.98 -33.31
C ILE A 355 -1.79 53.17 -32.13
N PRO A 356 -1.66 53.75 -30.92
CA PRO A 356 -1.23 52.98 -29.76
C PRO A 356 -2.30 51.99 -29.30
N LEU A 357 -1.88 50.86 -28.75
CA LEU A 357 -2.77 49.76 -28.41
C LEU A 357 -3.80 50.11 -27.31
N HIS A 358 -3.48 51.04 -26.40
CA HIS A 358 -4.44 51.49 -25.36
C HIS A 358 -5.69 52.16 -25.95
N GLU A 359 -5.63 52.68 -27.17
CA GLU A 359 -6.83 53.18 -27.85
C GLU A 359 -7.76 52.04 -28.28
N LEU A 360 -7.21 50.86 -28.57
CA LEU A 360 -7.95 49.71 -29.11
C LEU A 360 -8.33 48.68 -28.03
N ALA A 361 -7.68 48.69 -26.88
CA ALA A 361 -7.88 47.72 -25.81
C ALA A 361 -7.69 48.33 -24.42
N GLU A 362 -8.45 47.84 -23.45
CA GLU A 362 -8.21 48.10 -22.04
C GLU A 362 -7.11 47.16 -21.53
N ILE A 363 -6.00 47.72 -21.05
CA ILE A 363 -4.82 46.96 -20.62
C ILE A 363 -4.63 47.18 -19.12
N THR A 364 -4.88 46.13 -18.33
CA THR A 364 -4.89 46.18 -16.86
C THR A 364 -4.21 44.97 -16.24
N TYR A 365 -3.71 45.12 -15.01
CA TYR A 365 -3.31 43.96 -14.20
C TYR A 365 -4.55 43.27 -13.63
N LYS A 366 -4.62 41.95 -13.81
CA LYS A 366 -5.65 41.11 -13.20
C LYS A 366 -5.00 39.91 -12.53
N LYS A 367 -5.65 39.38 -11.50
CA LYS A 367 -5.27 38.08 -10.92
C LYS A 367 -5.99 36.99 -11.72
N GLY A 368 -5.22 36.05 -12.24
CA GLY A 368 -5.71 34.87 -12.93
C GLY A 368 -5.45 33.60 -12.12
N ALA A 369 -5.98 32.49 -12.61
CA ALA A 369 -5.66 31.17 -12.10
C ALA A 369 -4.18 30.87 -12.33
N ALA A 370 -3.50 30.39 -11.28
CA ALA A 370 -2.12 29.94 -11.36
C ALA A 370 -2.02 28.54 -11.97
N LYS A 371 -2.93 27.66 -11.52
CA LYS A 371 -3.00 26.26 -11.89
C LYS A 371 -4.45 25.81 -11.82
N ILE A 372 -4.89 25.01 -12.79
CA ILE A 372 -6.22 24.40 -12.76
C ILE A 372 -6.06 22.89 -12.70
N SER A 373 -6.07 22.36 -11.48
CA SER A 373 -5.97 20.93 -11.21
C SER A 373 -7.34 20.26 -11.30
N ARG A 374 -7.37 19.07 -11.91
CA ARG A 374 -8.60 18.28 -12.08
C ARG A 374 -8.33 16.80 -11.85
N ASP A 375 -9.24 16.16 -11.14
CA ASP A 375 -9.34 14.69 -11.11
C ASP A 375 -10.72 14.32 -11.69
N ASP A 376 -10.77 13.32 -12.58
CA ASP A 376 -12.00 12.90 -13.28
C ASP A 376 -12.80 14.06 -13.87
N THR A 377 -12.12 15.00 -14.53
CA THR A 377 -12.65 16.25 -15.12
C THR A 377 -13.21 17.29 -14.13
N LYS A 378 -13.23 17.00 -12.82
CA LYS A 378 -13.70 17.94 -11.79
C LYS A 378 -12.55 18.78 -11.26
N ARG A 379 -12.75 20.09 -11.19
CA ARG A 379 -11.78 21.01 -10.59
C ARG A 379 -11.61 20.71 -9.11
N ARG A 380 -10.38 20.78 -8.62
CA ARG A 380 -10.04 20.56 -7.22
C ARG A 380 -8.86 21.39 -6.75
N ILE A 381 -8.79 21.55 -5.45
CA ILE A 381 -7.60 22.00 -4.71
C ILE A 381 -7.18 20.90 -3.74
N VAL A 382 -5.88 20.79 -3.52
CA VAL A 382 -5.32 19.85 -2.53
C VAL A 382 -4.75 20.61 -1.33
N VAL A 383 -5.08 20.11 -0.14
CA VAL A 383 -4.33 20.39 1.08
C VAL A 383 -3.50 19.16 1.40
N GLY A 384 -2.18 19.27 1.23
CA GLY A 384 -1.22 18.21 1.50
C GLY A 384 -0.76 18.24 2.97
N ILE A 385 -0.55 17.07 3.54
CA ILE A 385 -0.03 16.88 4.91
C ILE A 385 0.99 15.74 4.86
N ASN A 386 2.18 15.98 5.42
CA ASN A 386 3.15 14.93 5.68
C ASN A 386 3.02 14.48 7.14
N VAL A 387 3.15 13.18 7.38
CA VAL A 387 2.95 12.61 8.72
C VAL A 387 4.30 12.39 9.37
N ARG A 388 4.52 12.99 10.55
CA ARG A 388 5.76 12.80 11.32
C ARG A 388 5.46 12.46 12.77
N ASN A 389 6.23 11.53 13.35
CA ASN A 389 6.11 11.10 14.76
C ASN A 389 4.72 10.57 15.16
N ARG A 390 3.91 10.09 14.21
CA ARG A 390 2.59 9.51 14.45
C ARG A 390 2.20 8.58 13.30
N ASP A 391 1.20 7.72 13.51
CA ASP A 391 0.68 6.88 12.43
C ASP A 391 -0.31 7.62 11.52
N LEU A 392 -0.35 7.21 10.26
CA LEU A 392 -1.14 7.84 9.22
C LEU A 392 -2.65 7.74 9.47
N GLU A 393 -3.15 6.57 9.90
CA GLU A 393 -4.58 6.34 10.13
C GLU A 393 -5.13 7.26 11.24
N SER A 394 -4.40 7.38 12.36
CA SER A 394 -4.81 8.27 13.47
C SER A 394 -4.84 9.73 13.06
N VAL A 395 -3.82 10.23 12.33
CA VAL A 395 -3.78 11.62 11.87
C VAL A 395 -4.97 11.92 10.95
N VAL A 396 -5.26 11.03 9.99
CA VAL A 396 -6.41 11.23 9.10
C VAL A 396 -7.72 11.21 9.85
N ASN A 397 -7.89 10.33 10.84
CA ASN A 397 -9.12 10.26 11.64
C ASN A 397 -9.35 11.56 12.44
N ASP A 398 -8.30 12.12 13.06
CA ASP A 398 -8.38 13.38 13.79
C ASP A 398 -8.71 14.56 12.87
N VAL A 399 -8.04 14.62 11.71
CA VAL A 399 -8.28 15.60 10.65
C VAL A 399 -9.73 15.51 10.14
N GLN A 400 -10.22 14.31 9.86
CA GLN A 400 -11.59 14.07 9.43
C GLN A 400 -12.61 14.54 10.47
N ALA A 401 -12.38 14.23 11.75
CA ALA A 401 -13.25 14.66 12.83
C ALA A 401 -13.33 16.20 12.95
N LEU A 402 -12.18 16.88 12.82
CA LEU A 402 -12.12 18.34 12.85
C LEU A 402 -12.80 18.98 11.65
N ILE A 403 -12.57 18.47 10.44
CA ILE A 403 -13.18 18.99 9.21
C ILE A 403 -14.69 18.80 9.25
N ASN A 404 -15.17 17.59 9.59
CA ASN A 404 -16.60 17.29 9.64
C ASN A 404 -17.36 18.14 10.68
N LYS A 405 -16.68 18.58 11.75
CA LYS A 405 -17.28 19.41 12.80
C LYS A 405 -17.30 20.89 12.47
N ASN A 406 -16.26 21.41 11.81
CA ASN A 406 -16.03 22.86 11.69
C ASN A 406 -16.19 23.41 10.27
N VAL A 407 -16.09 22.58 9.24
CA VAL A 407 -16.07 23.04 7.84
C VAL A 407 -17.41 22.76 7.18
N ASN A 408 -18.15 23.84 6.88
CA ASN A 408 -19.35 23.77 6.07
C ASN A 408 -19.01 24.02 4.59
N LEU A 409 -19.45 23.11 3.71
CA LEU A 409 -19.24 23.18 2.27
C LEU A 409 -20.50 23.70 1.55
N PRO A 410 -20.37 24.55 0.52
CA PRO A 410 -21.49 24.90 -0.34
C PRO A 410 -22.02 23.70 -1.14
N VAL A 411 -23.24 23.82 -1.67
CA VAL A 411 -23.83 22.78 -2.51
C VAL A 411 -22.96 22.54 -3.75
N GLY A 412 -22.74 21.27 -4.09
CA GLY A 412 -21.89 20.86 -5.22
C GLY A 412 -20.40 20.72 -4.90
N TYR A 413 -19.99 21.01 -3.66
CA TYR A 413 -18.63 20.78 -3.17
C TYR A 413 -18.57 19.51 -2.35
N ASN A 414 -17.48 18.76 -2.49
CA ASN A 414 -17.21 17.60 -1.64
C ASN A 414 -15.72 17.48 -1.32
N ILE A 415 -15.43 16.79 -0.23
CA ILE A 415 -14.07 16.50 0.22
C ILE A 415 -13.84 15.00 0.08
N THR A 416 -12.68 14.62 -0.45
CA THR A 416 -12.17 13.25 -0.40
C THR A 416 -10.75 13.25 0.17
N TYR A 417 -10.32 12.10 0.68
CA TYR A 417 -9.00 11.91 1.26
C TYR A 417 -8.24 10.92 0.40
N GLY A 418 -7.14 11.38 -0.19
CA GLY A 418 -6.22 10.62 -1.02
C GLY A 418 -4.82 10.51 -0.39
N GLY A 419 -3.83 10.18 -1.20
CA GLY A 419 -2.46 9.95 -0.74
C GLY A 419 -2.27 8.48 -0.33
N GLN A 420 -1.31 8.21 0.55
CA GLN A 420 -1.06 6.89 1.10
C GLN A 420 -2.27 6.34 1.90
N PHE A 421 -3.14 7.22 2.40
CA PHE A 421 -4.38 6.82 3.07
C PHE A 421 -5.34 6.03 2.18
N GLU A 422 -5.49 6.41 0.90
CA GLU A 422 -6.33 5.70 -0.06
C GLU A 422 -5.82 4.28 -0.32
N ASN A 423 -4.48 4.16 -0.42
CA ASN A 423 -3.81 2.86 -0.55
C ASN A 423 -4.00 2.01 0.71
N LEU A 424 -3.90 2.61 1.91
CA LEU A 424 -4.19 1.95 3.17
C LEU A 424 -5.63 1.43 3.23
N GLN A 425 -6.62 2.26 2.90
CA GLN A 425 -8.03 1.85 2.89
C GLN A 425 -8.30 0.71 1.91
N THR A 426 -7.75 0.81 0.70
CA THR A 426 -7.89 -0.21 -0.34
C THR A 426 -7.27 -1.54 0.12
N ALA A 427 -6.06 -1.50 0.68
CA ALA A 427 -5.37 -2.67 1.17
C ALA A 427 -6.06 -3.28 2.39
N LYS A 428 -6.55 -2.46 3.34
CA LYS A 428 -7.35 -2.88 4.50
C LYS A 428 -8.63 -3.59 4.07
N SER A 429 -9.37 -3.01 3.12
CA SER A 429 -10.58 -3.63 2.56
C SER A 429 -10.29 -4.98 1.91
N ARG A 430 -9.14 -5.14 1.26
CA ARG A 430 -8.72 -6.41 0.66
C ARG A 430 -8.30 -7.43 1.71
N LEU A 431 -7.53 -7.03 2.72
CA LEU A 431 -7.12 -7.91 3.82
C LEU A 431 -8.32 -8.40 4.64
N LEU A 432 -9.35 -7.57 4.82
CA LEU A 432 -10.62 -7.98 5.45
C LEU A 432 -11.31 -9.14 4.72
N VAL A 433 -11.04 -9.33 3.43
CA VAL A 433 -11.55 -10.46 2.63
C VAL A 433 -10.52 -11.58 2.54
N ALA A 434 -9.26 -11.25 2.29
CA ALA A 434 -8.16 -12.19 2.07
C ALA A 434 -7.84 -13.03 3.32
N VAL A 435 -7.82 -12.43 4.50
CA VAL A 435 -7.50 -13.13 5.76
C VAL A 435 -8.56 -14.20 6.11
N PRO A 436 -9.87 -13.91 6.07
CA PRO A 436 -10.90 -14.95 6.25
C PRO A 436 -10.80 -16.09 5.24
N ILE A 437 -10.53 -15.80 3.97
CA ILE A 437 -10.32 -16.83 2.93
C ILE A 437 -9.12 -17.72 3.30
N ALA A 438 -8.01 -17.10 3.74
CA ALA A 438 -6.82 -17.83 4.21
C ALA A 438 -7.17 -18.79 5.36
N LEU A 439 -7.89 -18.29 6.37
CA LEU A 439 -8.30 -19.07 7.54
C LEU A 439 -9.22 -20.24 7.16
N ILE A 440 -10.17 -20.02 6.25
CA ILE A 440 -11.04 -21.08 5.73
C ILE A 440 -10.22 -22.15 5.00
N LEU A 441 -9.28 -21.74 4.14
CA LEU A 441 -8.41 -22.67 3.41
C LEU A 441 -7.51 -23.48 4.37
N ILE A 442 -6.92 -22.84 5.38
CA ILE A 442 -6.17 -23.54 6.43
C ILE A 442 -7.06 -24.58 7.12
N PHE A 443 -8.28 -24.20 7.51
CA PHE A 443 -9.21 -25.11 8.18
C PHE A 443 -9.58 -26.32 7.30
N ILE A 444 -9.86 -26.10 6.01
CA ILE A 444 -10.15 -27.18 5.05
C ILE A 444 -8.96 -28.14 4.93
N LEU A 445 -7.74 -27.63 4.83
CA LEU A 445 -6.54 -28.46 4.75
C LEU A 445 -6.29 -29.24 6.05
N LEU A 446 -6.51 -28.62 7.20
CA LEU A 446 -6.44 -29.30 8.49
C LEU A 446 -7.47 -30.42 8.60
N TYR A 447 -8.69 -30.18 8.11
CA TYR A 447 -9.72 -31.21 8.04
C TYR A 447 -9.27 -32.38 7.15
N PHE A 448 -8.71 -32.13 5.97
CA PHE A 448 -8.21 -33.19 5.09
C PHE A 448 -6.99 -33.93 5.66
N ALA A 449 -6.09 -33.23 6.35
CA ALA A 449 -4.91 -33.84 6.95
C ALA A 449 -5.24 -34.80 8.10
N PHE A 450 -6.28 -34.48 8.90
CA PHE A 450 -6.63 -35.26 10.10
C PHE A 450 -7.90 -36.10 9.96
N ASN A 451 -8.70 -35.87 8.92
CA ASN A 451 -10.03 -36.42 8.71
C ASN A 451 -10.94 -36.29 9.96
N SER A 452 -10.78 -35.18 10.69
CA SER A 452 -11.43 -34.95 11.99
C SER A 452 -11.61 -33.47 12.28
N ILE A 453 -12.87 -33.03 12.35
CA ILE A 453 -13.23 -31.64 12.68
C ILE A 453 -12.69 -31.25 14.07
N LYS A 454 -12.71 -32.18 15.03
CA LYS A 454 -12.26 -31.91 16.40
C LYS A 454 -10.78 -31.57 16.44
N GLU A 455 -9.96 -32.33 15.72
CA GLU A 455 -8.51 -32.14 15.69
C GLU A 455 -8.13 -30.92 14.85
N ALA A 456 -8.83 -30.70 13.74
CA ALA A 456 -8.70 -29.49 12.94
C ALA A 456 -8.97 -28.24 13.79
N LEU A 457 -10.07 -28.20 14.57
CA LEU A 457 -10.38 -27.08 15.48
C LEU A 457 -9.33 -26.91 16.58
N LEU A 458 -8.78 -28.01 17.10
CA LEU A 458 -7.75 -27.99 18.14
C LEU A 458 -6.48 -27.31 17.62
N ILE A 459 -6.03 -27.67 16.42
CA ILE A 459 -4.86 -27.05 15.79
C ILE A 459 -5.18 -25.62 15.35
N PHE A 460 -6.37 -25.38 14.82
CA PHE A 460 -6.83 -24.04 14.40
C PHE A 460 -6.85 -23.05 15.57
N SER A 461 -7.14 -23.51 16.80
CA SER A 461 -7.08 -22.67 18.01
C SER A 461 -5.68 -22.12 18.32
N ALA A 462 -4.62 -22.70 17.74
CA ALA A 462 -3.26 -22.17 17.88
C ALA A 462 -3.04 -20.87 17.10
N ILE A 463 -3.87 -20.57 16.08
CA ILE A 463 -3.72 -19.38 15.23
C ILE A 463 -3.94 -18.08 16.02
N PRO A 464 -5.07 -17.88 16.73
CA PRO A 464 -5.26 -16.67 17.54
C PRO A 464 -4.23 -16.56 18.68
N LEU A 465 -3.80 -17.69 19.24
CA LEU A 465 -2.77 -17.74 20.28
C LEU A 465 -1.39 -17.31 19.76
N ALA A 466 -1.07 -17.63 18.51
CA ALA A 466 0.14 -17.14 17.85
C ALA A 466 0.06 -15.63 17.61
N ALA A 467 -1.10 -15.09 17.21
CA ALA A 467 -1.27 -13.66 16.96
C ALA A 467 -0.95 -12.79 18.19
N VAL A 468 -1.22 -13.27 19.41
CA VAL A 468 -0.94 -12.55 20.66
C VAL A 468 0.51 -12.05 20.73
N GLY A 469 1.48 -12.90 20.40
CA GLY A 469 2.89 -12.54 20.46
C GLY A 469 3.28 -11.54 19.40
N GLY A 470 2.69 -11.63 18.21
CA GLY A 470 2.93 -10.69 17.12
C GLY A 470 2.44 -9.28 17.48
N VAL A 471 1.23 -9.17 18.02
CA VAL A 471 0.64 -7.89 18.46
C VAL A 471 1.44 -7.29 19.61
N LEU A 472 1.76 -8.09 20.64
CA LEU A 472 2.54 -7.61 21.79
C LEU A 472 3.92 -7.11 21.37
N LEU A 473 4.62 -7.80 20.47
CA LEU A 473 5.97 -7.41 20.05
C LEU A 473 5.94 -6.17 19.14
N LEU A 474 4.92 -5.99 18.31
CA LEU A 474 4.70 -4.73 17.59
C LEU A 474 4.49 -3.56 18.56
N TRP A 475 3.61 -3.76 19.55
CA TRP A 475 3.30 -2.73 20.55
C TRP A 475 4.52 -2.35 21.41
N VAL A 476 5.29 -3.34 21.89
CA VAL A 476 6.51 -3.10 22.68
C VAL A 476 7.58 -2.37 21.85
N ARG A 477 7.58 -2.53 20.53
CA ARG A 477 8.52 -1.86 19.62
C ARG A 477 8.00 -0.55 19.05
N ASP A 478 6.83 -0.10 19.49
CA ASP A 478 6.17 1.11 19.00
C ASP A 478 6.00 1.13 17.47
N MET A 479 5.62 -0.02 16.90
CA MET A 479 5.38 -0.17 15.47
C MET A 479 3.86 -0.24 15.22
N PRO A 480 3.29 0.69 14.42
CA PRO A 480 1.88 0.62 14.04
C PRO A 480 1.60 -0.62 13.17
N PHE A 481 0.32 -0.93 12.99
CA PHE A 481 -0.09 -1.99 12.08
C PHE A 481 0.10 -1.54 10.63
N SER A 482 0.99 -2.22 9.90
CA SER A 482 1.22 -2.01 8.47
C SER A 482 0.83 -3.22 7.63
N ILE A 483 0.72 -3.05 6.29
CA ILE A 483 0.49 -4.18 5.39
C ILE A 483 1.62 -5.22 5.50
N SER A 484 2.87 -4.79 5.74
CA SER A 484 4.00 -5.67 6.06
C SER A 484 3.76 -6.53 7.30
N ALA A 485 3.22 -5.93 8.38
CA ALA A 485 2.85 -6.66 9.58
C ALA A 485 1.72 -7.66 9.30
N GLY A 486 0.72 -7.27 8.51
CA GLY A 486 -0.37 -8.15 8.06
C GLY A 486 0.14 -9.39 7.31
N VAL A 487 1.09 -9.22 6.39
CA VAL A 487 1.76 -10.33 5.70
C VAL A 487 2.54 -11.21 6.69
N GLY A 488 3.18 -10.61 7.70
CA GLY A 488 3.83 -11.33 8.80
C GLY A 488 2.87 -12.21 9.59
N PHE A 489 1.66 -11.73 9.92
CA PHE A 489 0.64 -12.54 10.59
C PHE A 489 0.18 -13.72 9.73
N ILE A 490 -0.05 -13.48 8.43
CA ILE A 490 -0.41 -14.53 7.49
C ILE A 490 0.67 -15.61 7.49
N ALA A 491 1.95 -15.24 7.31
CA ALA A 491 3.07 -16.19 7.35
C ALA A 491 3.17 -16.95 8.69
N LEU A 492 2.99 -16.23 9.81
CA LEU A 492 2.97 -16.80 11.16
C LEU A 492 1.89 -17.88 11.32
N PHE A 493 0.69 -17.68 10.77
CA PHE A 493 -0.40 -18.65 10.88
C PHE A 493 -0.02 -20.01 10.28
N GLY A 494 0.63 -20.02 9.12
CA GLY A 494 1.13 -21.25 8.50
C GLY A 494 2.15 -21.99 9.38
N ILE A 495 3.11 -21.24 9.95
CA ILE A 495 4.16 -21.84 10.81
C ILE A 495 3.59 -22.33 12.15
N ALA A 496 2.68 -21.59 12.76
CA ALA A 496 2.02 -21.97 14.01
C ALA A 496 1.21 -23.27 13.83
N VAL A 497 0.51 -23.40 12.70
CA VAL A 497 -0.25 -24.60 12.35
C VAL A 497 0.68 -25.81 12.18
N LEU A 498 1.81 -25.67 11.48
CA LEU A 498 2.80 -26.75 11.31
C LEU A 498 3.25 -27.34 12.67
N ASN A 499 3.56 -26.49 13.64
CA ASN A 499 3.96 -26.94 14.98
C ASN A 499 2.84 -27.72 15.69
N GLY A 500 1.58 -27.27 15.55
CA GLY A 500 0.42 -27.95 16.10
C GLY A 500 0.17 -29.33 15.46
N ILE A 501 0.29 -29.43 14.13
CA ILE A 501 0.11 -30.69 13.37
C ILE A 501 1.07 -31.77 13.88
N VAL A 502 2.35 -31.43 14.00
CA VAL A 502 3.40 -32.39 14.39
C VAL A 502 3.19 -32.90 15.81
N LEU A 503 2.71 -32.05 16.73
CA LEU A 503 2.44 -32.45 18.12
C LEU A 503 1.23 -33.39 18.22
N ILE A 504 0.12 -33.07 17.53
CA ILE A 504 -1.10 -33.89 17.54
C ILE A 504 -0.89 -35.25 16.85
N GLU A 505 -0.14 -35.29 15.74
CA GLU A 505 0.20 -36.57 15.10
C GLU A 505 0.97 -37.48 16.05
N HIS A 506 1.93 -36.94 16.81
CA HIS A 506 2.68 -37.74 17.79
C HIS A 506 1.79 -38.28 18.92
N PHE A 507 0.83 -37.48 19.39
CA PHE A 507 -0.16 -37.97 20.36
C PHE A 507 -0.99 -39.12 19.80
N LYS A 508 -1.35 -39.09 18.51
CA LYS A 508 -2.04 -40.21 17.86
C LYS A 508 -1.15 -41.44 17.78
N GLU A 509 0.10 -41.27 17.35
CA GLU A 509 1.07 -42.37 17.24
C GLU A 509 1.27 -43.08 18.59
N LEU A 510 1.46 -42.31 19.67
CA LEU A 510 1.56 -42.87 21.02
C LEU A 510 0.28 -43.55 21.50
N LYS A 511 -0.91 -43.10 21.06
CA LYS A 511 -2.19 -43.74 21.41
C LYS A 511 -2.28 -45.18 20.89
N HIS A 512 -1.62 -45.51 19.79
CA HIS A 512 -1.55 -46.87 19.27
C HIS A 512 -0.61 -47.78 20.08
N ASN A 513 0.28 -47.22 20.90
CA ASN A 513 1.29 -47.95 21.69
C ASN A 513 0.81 -48.36 23.11
N HIS A 514 -0.51 -48.43 23.34
CA HIS A 514 -1.16 -48.96 24.57
C HIS A 514 -0.75 -48.28 25.89
N PHE A 515 -0.82 -46.94 25.98
CA PHE A 515 -0.76 -46.24 27.26
C PHE A 515 -2.07 -46.40 28.06
N ASN A 516 -1.97 -46.75 29.34
CA ASN A 516 -3.12 -46.97 30.23
C ASN A 516 -3.79 -45.67 30.71
N ASP A 517 -3.09 -44.53 30.67
CA ASP A 517 -3.61 -43.23 31.10
C ASP A 517 -3.32 -42.12 30.08
N MET A 518 -4.37 -41.37 29.75
CA MET A 518 -4.37 -40.26 28.80
C MET A 518 -3.41 -39.14 29.22
N GLU A 519 -3.31 -38.87 30.52
CA GLU A 519 -2.43 -37.82 31.04
C GLU A 519 -0.95 -38.21 30.89
N THR A 520 -0.61 -39.48 31.17
CA THR A 520 0.75 -40.00 30.97
C THR A 520 1.17 -39.97 29.51
N LEU A 521 0.27 -40.29 28.58
CA LEU A 521 0.51 -40.23 27.14
C LEU A 521 0.82 -38.80 26.70
N ILE A 522 0.02 -37.83 27.14
CA ILE A 522 0.20 -36.43 26.77
C ILE A 522 1.51 -35.87 27.32
N LYS A 523 1.85 -36.18 28.58
CA LYS A 523 3.13 -35.78 29.19
C LYS A 523 4.31 -36.35 28.41
N GLN A 524 4.28 -37.65 28.11
CA GLN A 524 5.35 -38.30 27.36
C GLN A 524 5.46 -37.72 25.93
N GLY A 525 4.34 -37.59 25.23
CA GLY A 525 4.35 -37.07 23.86
C GLY A 525 4.81 -35.62 23.77
N ALA A 526 4.45 -34.79 24.74
CA ALA A 526 4.88 -33.39 24.74
C ALA A 526 6.39 -33.29 25.06
N LYS A 527 6.92 -34.19 25.89
CA LYS A 527 8.34 -34.30 26.20
C LYS A 527 9.16 -34.78 25.00
N ASP A 528 8.68 -35.80 24.29
CA ASP A 528 9.33 -36.32 23.08
C ASP A 528 9.44 -35.24 22.00
N ARG A 529 8.44 -34.36 21.90
CA ARG A 529 8.36 -33.30 20.89
C ARG A 529 8.96 -31.97 21.31
N LEU A 530 9.25 -31.77 22.60
CA LEU A 530 9.88 -30.55 23.12
C LEU A 530 11.13 -30.17 22.32
N ARG A 531 12.01 -31.14 22.05
CA ARG A 531 13.26 -30.90 21.30
C ARG A 531 12.99 -30.43 19.87
N ALA A 532 12.06 -31.08 19.18
CA ALA A 532 11.78 -30.78 17.77
C ALA A 532 11.09 -29.41 17.63
N VAL A 533 10.09 -29.11 18.46
CA VAL A 533 9.34 -27.85 18.43
C VAL A 533 10.22 -26.66 18.81
N LEU A 534 11.08 -26.80 19.82
CA LEU A 534 12.01 -25.73 20.18
C LEU A 534 13.06 -25.50 19.09
N LEU A 535 13.56 -26.57 18.44
CA LEU A 535 14.54 -26.44 17.35
C LEU A 535 13.93 -25.69 16.16
N THR A 536 12.73 -26.07 15.71
CA THR A 536 12.08 -25.45 14.55
C THR A 536 11.76 -23.98 14.82
N ALA A 537 11.21 -23.67 15.99
CA ALA A 537 10.88 -22.29 16.33
C ALA A 537 12.11 -21.42 16.57
N SER A 538 13.17 -21.95 17.21
CA SER A 538 14.40 -21.20 17.40
C SER A 538 15.10 -20.95 16.06
N ALA A 539 15.15 -21.94 15.16
CA ALA A 539 15.72 -21.78 13.83
C ALA A 539 14.97 -20.70 13.03
N ALA A 540 13.63 -20.73 13.06
CA ALA A 540 12.82 -19.71 12.40
C ALA A 540 13.01 -18.32 13.04
N ALA A 541 12.89 -18.20 14.36
CA ALA A 541 13.04 -16.93 15.07
C ALA A 541 14.44 -16.32 14.86
N LEU A 542 15.50 -17.14 14.92
CA LEU A 542 16.87 -16.69 14.64
C LEU A 542 17.08 -16.34 13.16
N GLY A 543 16.38 -17.00 12.23
CA GLY A 543 16.39 -16.65 10.81
C GLY A 543 15.76 -15.29 10.52
N PHE A 544 14.68 -14.94 11.24
CA PHE A 544 14.03 -13.63 11.12
C PHE A 544 14.71 -12.53 11.97
N LEU A 545 15.54 -12.89 12.95
CA LEU A 545 16.15 -11.94 13.88
C LEU A 545 16.98 -10.83 13.19
N PRO A 546 17.83 -11.13 12.17
CA PRO A 546 18.54 -10.09 11.43
C PRO A 546 17.60 -9.10 10.75
N MET A 547 16.49 -9.59 10.16
CA MET A 547 15.49 -8.75 9.52
C MET A 547 14.76 -7.85 10.52
N ALA A 548 14.52 -8.35 11.74
CA ALA A 548 13.84 -7.59 12.79
C ALA A 548 14.70 -6.46 13.37
N ILE A 549 16.04 -6.58 13.38
CA ILE A 549 16.96 -5.62 14.02
C ILE A 549 17.68 -4.71 13.01
N SER A 550 17.76 -5.11 11.73
CA SER A 550 18.51 -4.39 10.69
C SER A 550 18.13 -2.92 10.60
N THR A 551 19.13 -2.02 10.64
CA THR A 551 18.98 -0.57 10.50
C THR A 551 19.30 -0.05 9.10
N ASN A 552 19.54 -0.94 8.14
CA ASN A 552 19.87 -0.55 6.76
C ASN A 552 18.64 -0.04 6.01
N ALA A 553 18.87 0.81 5.01
CA ALA A 553 17.83 1.27 4.09
C ALA A 553 17.06 0.08 3.48
N GLY A 554 15.72 0.15 3.51
CA GLY A 554 14.83 -0.90 3.03
C GLY A 554 14.49 -1.97 4.06
N ALA A 555 15.16 -1.97 5.23
CA ALA A 555 14.79 -2.88 6.32
C ALA A 555 13.47 -2.50 6.99
N GLU A 556 13.03 -1.25 6.84
CA GLU A 556 11.77 -0.71 7.38
C GLU A 556 10.57 -1.57 6.99
N VAL A 557 10.51 -2.02 5.73
CA VAL A 557 9.43 -2.87 5.23
C VAL A 557 9.49 -4.29 5.82
N GLN A 558 10.70 -4.78 6.16
CA GLN A 558 10.91 -6.13 6.69
C GLN A 558 10.78 -6.22 8.21
N ARG A 559 11.09 -5.14 8.95
CA ARG A 559 11.07 -5.12 10.42
C ARG A 559 9.70 -5.50 10.99
N PRO A 560 8.55 -4.92 10.59
CA PRO A 560 7.25 -5.30 11.14
C PRO A 560 6.90 -6.76 10.83
N LEU A 561 7.19 -7.21 9.61
CA LEU A 561 6.96 -8.60 9.19
C LEU A 561 7.73 -9.57 10.09
N ALA A 562 9.04 -9.36 10.25
CA ALA A 562 9.90 -10.21 11.09
C ALA A 562 9.53 -10.13 12.57
N THR A 563 9.18 -8.94 13.06
CA THR A 563 8.73 -8.68 14.44
C THR A 563 7.51 -9.50 14.79
N VAL A 564 6.51 -9.51 13.90
CA VAL A 564 5.28 -10.30 14.07
C VAL A 564 5.59 -11.78 14.10
N VAL A 565 6.41 -12.27 13.15
CA VAL A 565 6.75 -13.69 13.07
C VAL A 565 7.53 -14.14 14.30
N ILE A 566 8.53 -13.38 14.76
CA ILE A 566 9.32 -13.72 15.96
C ILE A 566 8.43 -13.72 17.20
N GLY A 567 7.68 -12.63 17.44
CA GLY A 567 6.82 -12.53 18.62
C GLY A 567 5.77 -13.62 18.63
N GLY A 568 5.16 -13.87 17.48
CA GLY A 568 4.19 -14.93 17.31
C GLY A 568 4.77 -16.32 17.48
N LEU A 569 6.00 -16.58 17.06
CA LEU A 569 6.66 -17.88 17.27
C LEU A 569 6.97 -18.12 18.76
N VAL A 570 7.36 -17.08 19.50
CA VAL A 570 7.60 -17.17 20.94
C VAL A 570 6.31 -17.54 21.67
N THR A 571 5.20 -16.86 21.39
CA THR A 571 3.92 -17.20 22.03
C THR A 571 3.36 -18.51 21.49
N ALA A 572 3.43 -18.75 20.18
CA ALA A 572 2.94 -19.98 19.56
C ALA A 572 3.66 -21.20 20.14
N THR A 573 4.97 -21.16 20.36
CA THR A 573 5.68 -22.31 20.95
C THR A 573 5.31 -22.55 22.39
N LEU A 574 5.27 -21.50 23.21
CA LEU A 574 4.89 -21.62 24.60
C LEU A 574 3.44 -22.13 24.75
N LEU A 575 2.52 -21.58 23.95
CA LEU A 575 1.11 -21.95 23.97
C LEU A 575 0.87 -23.32 23.30
N THR A 576 1.63 -23.69 22.26
CA THR A 576 1.51 -25.03 21.65
C THR A 576 2.03 -26.12 22.57
N LEU A 577 3.10 -25.89 23.33
CA LEU A 577 3.61 -26.88 24.28
C LEU A 577 2.79 -26.97 25.57
N VAL A 578 2.02 -25.93 25.94
CA VAL A 578 1.25 -25.92 27.19
C VAL A 578 -0.26 -26.03 26.96
N VAL A 579 -0.83 -25.15 26.13
CA VAL A 579 -2.28 -25.03 25.92
C VAL A 579 -2.80 -26.15 25.01
N LEU A 580 -2.08 -26.52 23.95
CA LEU A 580 -2.53 -27.59 23.04
C LEU A 580 -2.66 -28.95 23.74
N PRO A 581 -1.70 -29.40 24.58
CA PRO A 581 -1.85 -30.62 25.40
C PRO A 581 -3.04 -30.56 26.35
N VAL A 582 -3.30 -29.41 26.98
CA VAL A 582 -4.43 -29.23 27.89
C VAL A 582 -5.76 -29.30 27.13
N LEU A 583 -5.87 -28.65 25.98
CA LEU A 583 -7.02 -28.75 25.09
C LEU A 583 -7.22 -30.20 24.62
N TYR A 584 -6.15 -30.89 24.19
CA TYR A 584 -6.21 -32.28 23.78
C TYR A 584 -6.71 -33.20 24.91
N SER A 585 -6.19 -33.02 26.13
CA SER A 585 -6.66 -33.73 27.31
C SER A 585 -8.16 -33.48 27.57
N TYR A 586 -8.61 -32.23 27.45
CA TYR A 586 -10.00 -31.85 27.69
C TYR A 586 -10.96 -32.48 26.67
N PHE A 587 -10.58 -32.52 25.39
CA PHE A 587 -11.43 -33.09 24.33
C PHE A 587 -11.42 -34.63 24.27
N ASN A 588 -10.37 -35.27 24.79
CA ASN A 588 -10.13 -36.70 24.60
C ASN A 588 -10.16 -37.50 25.91
N THR A 589 -10.62 -36.90 27.02
CA THR A 589 -10.90 -37.61 28.27
C THR A 589 -12.07 -38.58 28.07
N ASN A 590 -11.79 -39.89 28.16
CA ASN A 590 -12.82 -40.93 28.16
C ASN A 590 -13.74 -40.75 29.38
N LYS A 591 -15.04 -40.58 29.14
CA LYS A 591 -16.09 -40.76 30.15
C LYS A 591 -16.22 -42.25 30.51
N ASN A 592 -15.24 -42.81 31.22
CA ASN A 592 -15.35 -44.09 31.92
C ASN A 592 -15.47 -43.86 33.43
N SER A 593 -16.53 -43.16 33.84
CA SER A 593 -17.02 -43.21 35.21
C SER A 593 -18.55 -43.21 35.18
N ASN A 594 -19.14 -44.29 35.67
CA ASN A 594 -20.56 -44.50 35.87
C ASN A 594 -21.15 -43.48 36.86
N LYS A 595 -21.33 -42.23 36.40
CA LYS A 595 -22.32 -41.32 36.96
C LYS A 595 -23.07 -40.69 35.80
N LYS A 596 -24.38 -40.97 35.75
CA LYS A 596 -25.37 -40.27 34.92
C LYS A 596 -25.29 -38.77 35.23
N LEU A 597 -24.41 -38.06 34.55
CA LEU A 597 -24.44 -36.61 34.44
C LEU A 597 -25.32 -36.28 33.23
N LYS A 598 -26.51 -35.77 33.55
CA LYS A 598 -27.41 -35.11 32.60
C LYS A 598 -26.57 -34.26 31.65
N THR A 599 -26.79 -34.50 30.36
CA THR A 599 -26.19 -33.80 29.23
C THR A 599 -26.59 -32.33 29.25
N ASN A 600 -25.89 -31.52 30.06
CA ASN A 600 -25.98 -30.08 29.93
C ASN A 600 -25.19 -29.66 28.69
N LYS A 601 -25.92 -29.13 27.71
CA LYS A 601 -25.48 -28.48 26.45
C LYS A 601 -24.61 -27.23 26.71
N THR A 602 -23.60 -27.33 27.57
CA THR A 602 -22.76 -26.23 28.05
C THR A 602 -21.38 -26.18 27.41
N HIS A 603 -21.02 -27.17 26.58
CA HIS A 603 -19.74 -27.21 25.86
C HIS A 603 -19.78 -26.56 24.46
N LEU A 604 -20.97 -26.42 23.87
CA LEU A 604 -21.19 -25.69 22.63
C LEU A 604 -21.06 -24.16 22.77
N PRO A 605 -21.57 -23.49 23.84
CA PRO A 605 -21.51 -22.03 23.95
C PRO A 605 -20.08 -21.51 24.13
N ILE A 606 -19.18 -22.20 24.82
CA ILE A 606 -17.79 -21.73 24.99
C ILE A 606 -17.02 -21.77 23.66
N LEU A 607 -17.28 -22.80 22.84
CA LEU A 607 -16.72 -22.92 21.49
C LEU A 607 -17.38 -21.92 20.52
N LEU A 608 -18.69 -21.66 20.66
CA LEU A 608 -19.41 -20.59 19.95
C LEU A 608 -19.00 -19.19 20.40
N ILE A 609 -18.49 -19.01 21.62
CA ILE A 609 -17.94 -17.74 22.09
C ILE A 609 -16.52 -17.56 21.53
N LEU A 610 -15.67 -18.61 21.51
CA LEU A 610 -14.34 -18.54 20.88
C LEU A 610 -14.38 -18.46 19.34
N ALA A 611 -15.32 -19.15 18.69
CA ALA A 611 -15.56 -19.03 17.26
C ALA A 611 -16.36 -17.77 16.91
N GLY A 612 -17.29 -17.37 17.78
CA GLY A 612 -18.12 -16.18 17.63
C GLY A 612 -17.36 -14.87 17.84
N LEU A 613 -16.22 -14.88 18.55
CA LEU A 613 -15.29 -13.74 18.63
C LEU A 613 -14.71 -13.34 17.25
N PHE A 614 -14.75 -14.23 16.24
CA PHE A 614 -14.47 -13.87 14.84
C PHE A 614 -15.72 -13.39 14.07
N SER A 615 -16.93 -13.61 14.59
CA SER A 615 -18.20 -13.26 13.94
C SER A 615 -18.87 -12.00 14.52
N THR A 616 -18.35 -11.38 15.59
CA THR A 616 -18.97 -10.20 16.20
C THR A 616 -18.81 -8.89 15.41
N CYS A 617 -18.25 -8.91 14.20
CA CYS A 617 -18.38 -7.81 13.24
C CYS A 617 -19.68 -7.91 12.40
N ALA A 618 -20.68 -8.66 12.85
CA ALA A 618 -22.04 -8.45 12.36
C ALA A 618 -22.58 -7.15 12.99
N PHE A 619 -22.46 -6.06 12.24
CA PHE A 619 -23.06 -4.76 12.53
C PHE A 619 -24.51 -4.92 13.01
N SER A 620 -24.73 -4.88 14.32
CA SER A 620 -26.03 -4.54 14.89
C SER A 620 -26.13 -3.01 14.89
N GLN A 621 -26.39 -2.43 13.71
CA GLN A 621 -26.80 -1.03 13.62
C GLN A 621 -28.30 -0.96 13.85
N ASN A 622 -28.68 -0.74 15.10
CA ASN A 622 -29.99 -0.16 15.44
C ASN A 622 -29.93 1.35 15.14
N ASN A 623 -29.88 1.72 13.86
CA ASN A 623 -30.25 3.06 13.43
C ASN A 623 -31.72 2.99 13.02
N LYS A 624 -32.58 3.80 13.65
CA LYS A 624 -33.93 4.06 13.14
C LYS A 624 -33.77 4.75 11.78
N LYS A 625 -33.81 3.97 10.70
CA LYS A 625 -33.69 4.47 9.32
C LYS A 625 -35.00 5.10 8.90
N SER A 626 -34.94 6.23 8.17
CA SER A 626 -36.13 6.85 7.60
C SER A 626 -36.75 5.94 6.53
N LEU A 627 -37.99 6.21 6.13
CA LEU A 627 -38.64 5.48 5.04
C LEU A 627 -37.81 5.54 3.74
N ASP A 628 -37.22 6.70 3.45
CA ASP A 628 -36.40 6.90 2.24
C ASP A 628 -35.09 6.10 2.30
N ASP A 629 -34.47 5.98 3.48
CA ASP A 629 -33.32 5.10 3.69
C ASP A 629 -33.70 3.63 3.48
N LEU A 630 -34.87 3.21 3.95
CA LEU A 630 -35.35 1.83 3.78
C LEU A 630 -35.70 1.53 2.31
N ILE A 631 -36.25 2.49 1.56
CA ILE A 631 -36.51 2.36 0.12
C ILE A 631 -35.20 2.30 -0.66
N SER A 632 -34.21 3.14 -0.33
CA SER A 632 -32.90 3.11 -1.00
C SER A 632 -32.14 1.80 -0.72
N ILE A 633 -32.19 1.30 0.52
CA ILE A 633 -31.63 -0.01 0.87
C ILE A 633 -32.40 -1.14 0.20
N GLY A 634 -33.73 -1.04 0.18
CA GLY A 634 -34.62 -1.99 -0.47
C GLY A 634 -34.32 -2.12 -1.95
N THR A 635 -34.19 -0.99 -2.67
CA THR A 635 -33.84 -0.98 -4.10
C THR A 635 -32.41 -1.46 -4.35
N LYS A 636 -31.44 -1.07 -3.53
CA LYS A 636 -30.03 -1.49 -3.65
C LYS A 636 -29.82 -2.98 -3.38
N ASN A 637 -30.59 -3.56 -2.45
CA ASN A 637 -30.50 -4.98 -2.09
C ASN A 637 -31.55 -5.86 -2.80
N ASN A 638 -32.40 -5.30 -3.66
CA ASN A 638 -33.40 -6.07 -4.40
C ASN A 638 -32.69 -6.97 -5.43
N ALA A 639 -32.73 -8.28 -5.17
CA ALA A 639 -32.11 -9.27 -6.04
C ALA A 639 -32.69 -9.26 -7.46
N GLY A 640 -33.97 -8.93 -7.63
CA GLY A 640 -34.62 -8.80 -8.94
C GLY A 640 -34.08 -7.60 -9.74
N ILE A 641 -34.00 -6.42 -9.12
CA ILE A 641 -33.42 -5.22 -9.76
C ILE A 641 -31.94 -5.46 -10.09
N LYS A 642 -31.20 -6.10 -9.17
CA LYS A 642 -29.80 -6.45 -9.41
C LYS A 642 -29.66 -7.45 -10.56
N ALA A 643 -30.51 -8.46 -10.63
CA ALA A 643 -30.54 -9.42 -11.72
C ALA A 643 -30.85 -8.71 -13.05
N SER A 644 -31.89 -7.88 -13.11
CA SER A 644 -32.22 -7.10 -14.32
C SER A 644 -31.08 -6.16 -14.73
N ARG A 645 -30.41 -5.50 -13.78
CA ARG A 645 -29.25 -4.65 -14.06
C ARG A 645 -28.07 -5.45 -14.60
N LEU A 646 -27.80 -6.63 -14.03
CA LEU A 646 -26.77 -7.54 -14.53
C LEU A 646 -27.11 -8.09 -15.92
N THR A 647 -28.40 -8.30 -16.23
CA THR A 647 -28.84 -8.65 -17.58
C THR A 647 -28.57 -7.52 -18.57
N VAL A 648 -28.87 -6.26 -18.19
CA VAL A 648 -28.53 -5.09 -19.02
C VAL A 648 -27.01 -4.94 -19.20
N GLU A 649 -26.23 -5.14 -18.14
CA GLU A 649 -24.77 -5.08 -18.18
C GLU A 649 -24.17 -6.22 -19.03
N GLN A 650 -24.74 -7.42 -18.96
CA GLN A 650 -24.42 -8.55 -19.84
C GLN A 650 -24.69 -8.19 -21.30
N HIS A 651 -25.87 -7.65 -21.63
CA HIS A 651 -26.19 -7.21 -22.99
C HIS A 651 -25.21 -6.12 -23.47
N ASN A 652 -24.96 -5.08 -22.66
CA ASN A 652 -24.02 -4.01 -23.01
C ASN A 652 -22.59 -4.52 -23.21
N THR A 653 -22.17 -5.55 -22.47
CA THR A 653 -20.85 -6.17 -22.64
C THR A 653 -20.80 -7.00 -23.93
N LEU A 654 -21.89 -7.71 -24.25
CA LEU A 654 -22.01 -8.52 -25.47
C LEU A 654 -22.11 -7.68 -26.75
N VAL A 655 -22.58 -6.43 -26.68
CA VAL A 655 -22.55 -5.47 -27.80
C VAL A 655 -21.12 -5.31 -28.35
N ASN A 656 -20.10 -5.34 -27.49
CA ASN A 656 -18.70 -5.25 -27.91
C ASN A 656 -18.16 -6.57 -28.52
N SER A 657 -18.86 -7.69 -28.33
CA SER A 657 -18.54 -9.00 -28.92
C SER A 657 -19.22 -9.26 -30.27
N ALA A 658 -20.03 -8.30 -30.76
CA ALA A 658 -20.68 -8.38 -32.06
C ALA A 658 -19.69 -8.43 -33.25
N PHE A 659 -18.41 -8.12 -33.02
CA PHE A 659 -17.32 -8.30 -33.99
C PHE A 659 -16.36 -9.38 -33.48
N THR A 660 -16.85 -10.61 -33.40
CA THR A 660 -16.01 -11.78 -33.15
C THR A 660 -15.72 -12.47 -34.47
N PHE A 661 -14.43 -12.65 -34.78
CA PHE A 661 -13.99 -13.44 -35.92
C PHE A 661 -13.79 -14.88 -35.46
N ASP A 662 -14.18 -15.84 -36.29
CA ASP A 662 -13.85 -17.23 -36.02
C ASP A 662 -12.33 -17.43 -35.99
N LYS A 663 -11.87 -18.49 -35.35
CA LYS A 663 -10.43 -18.74 -35.25
C LYS A 663 -9.87 -19.02 -36.63
N THR A 664 -8.71 -18.46 -36.94
CA THR A 664 -7.97 -18.80 -38.15
C THR A 664 -7.63 -20.29 -38.13
N GLU A 665 -8.09 -21.04 -39.12
CA GLU A 665 -7.79 -22.46 -39.27
C GLU A 665 -6.61 -22.63 -40.20
N VAL A 666 -5.61 -23.39 -39.74
CA VAL A 666 -4.47 -23.80 -40.56
C VAL A 666 -4.66 -25.28 -40.85
N TYR A 667 -4.76 -25.64 -42.12
CA TYR A 667 -5.02 -27.02 -42.53
C TYR A 667 -3.94 -27.53 -43.49
N TYR A 668 -3.74 -28.83 -43.42
CA TYR A 668 -2.90 -29.59 -44.33
C TYR A 668 -3.70 -30.78 -44.83
N GLY A 669 -3.84 -30.89 -46.16
CA GLY A 669 -4.66 -31.92 -46.78
C GLY A 669 -4.21 -32.22 -48.20
N PHE A 670 -4.87 -33.17 -48.83
CA PHE A 670 -4.64 -33.52 -50.23
C PHE A 670 -5.74 -32.92 -51.08
N ASP A 671 -5.36 -32.14 -52.10
CA ASP A 671 -6.33 -31.58 -53.05
C ASP A 671 -6.57 -32.60 -54.16
N GLU A 672 -7.60 -33.43 -53.99
CA GLU A 672 -7.97 -34.48 -54.95
C GLU A 672 -8.42 -33.93 -56.31
N ASN A 673 -8.76 -32.63 -56.39
CA ASN A 673 -9.13 -31.98 -57.65
C ASN A 673 -7.93 -31.41 -58.41
N ASN A 674 -6.75 -31.37 -57.79
CA ASN A 674 -5.53 -30.84 -58.38
C ASN A 674 -4.41 -31.89 -58.32
N LEU A 675 -4.37 -32.73 -59.35
CA LEU A 675 -3.44 -33.85 -59.45
C LEU A 675 -2.08 -33.38 -60.00
N ALA A 676 -0.99 -33.90 -59.42
CA ALA A 676 0.33 -33.75 -59.99
C ALA A 676 0.47 -34.57 -61.29
N ILE A 677 1.57 -34.35 -62.02
CA ILE A 677 1.84 -35.01 -63.31
C ILE A 677 1.87 -36.55 -63.20
N ASN A 678 2.08 -37.09 -62.00
CA ASN A 678 2.01 -38.52 -61.68
C ASN A 678 0.60 -39.01 -61.31
N GLU A 679 -0.45 -38.21 -61.56
CA GLU A 679 -1.86 -38.49 -61.25
C GLU A 679 -2.18 -38.66 -59.75
N GLU A 680 -1.26 -38.27 -58.85
CA GLU A 680 -1.53 -38.26 -57.40
C GLU A 680 -1.96 -36.87 -56.90
N PRO A 681 -2.89 -36.80 -55.91
CA PRO A 681 -3.30 -35.54 -55.28
C PRO A 681 -2.13 -34.78 -54.66
N ILE A 682 -2.06 -33.47 -54.93
CA ILE A 682 -1.00 -32.64 -54.35
C ILE A 682 -1.34 -32.33 -52.88
N SER A 683 -0.33 -32.43 -52.01
CA SER A 683 -0.46 -31.98 -50.63
C SER A 683 -0.46 -30.45 -50.54
N VAL A 684 -1.50 -29.85 -49.98
CA VAL A 684 -1.67 -28.41 -49.85
C VAL A 684 -1.69 -28.00 -48.38
N PHE A 685 -0.95 -26.94 -48.07
CA PHE A 685 -0.99 -26.27 -46.77
C PHE A 685 -1.70 -24.92 -46.94
N GLY A 686 -2.77 -24.69 -46.18
CA GLY A 686 -3.64 -23.53 -46.31
C GLY A 686 -3.94 -22.86 -44.97
N ILE A 687 -4.26 -21.58 -45.03
CA ILE A 687 -4.77 -20.79 -43.91
C ILE A 687 -6.13 -20.26 -44.33
N GLN A 688 -7.18 -20.63 -43.60
CA GLN A 688 -8.55 -20.19 -43.82
C GLN A 688 -8.99 -19.28 -42.66
N GLN A 689 -9.61 -18.17 -43.02
CA GLN A 689 -10.26 -17.28 -42.07
C GLN A 689 -11.65 -16.97 -42.61
N GLU A 690 -12.68 -17.34 -41.84
CA GLU A 690 -14.06 -17.03 -42.18
C GLU A 690 -14.44 -15.66 -41.61
N PHE A 691 -15.16 -14.89 -42.41
CA PHE A 691 -15.77 -13.63 -42.00
C PHE A 691 -17.25 -13.70 -42.32
N LEU A 692 -18.10 -13.52 -41.31
CA LEU A 692 -19.54 -13.38 -41.54
C LEU A 692 -19.82 -12.11 -42.37
N PHE A 693 -20.94 -12.13 -43.10
CA PHE A 693 -21.35 -11.00 -43.90
C PHE A 693 -21.62 -9.77 -43.00
N PRO A 694 -21.22 -8.54 -43.38
CA PRO A 694 -21.25 -7.38 -42.48
C PRO A 694 -22.60 -7.10 -41.79
N THR A 695 -23.72 -7.36 -42.48
CA THR A 695 -25.05 -7.16 -41.91
C THR A 695 -25.35 -8.10 -40.73
N VAL A 696 -24.70 -9.26 -40.66
CA VAL A 696 -24.83 -10.20 -39.53
C VAL A 696 -24.17 -9.61 -38.27
N TYR A 697 -22.97 -9.04 -38.39
CA TYR A 697 -22.29 -8.36 -37.27
C TYR A 697 -23.08 -7.13 -36.78
N PHE A 698 -23.65 -6.34 -37.69
CA PHE A 698 -24.48 -5.19 -37.30
C PHE A 698 -25.83 -5.60 -36.70
N SER A 699 -26.37 -6.76 -37.08
CA SER A 699 -27.57 -7.33 -36.47
C SER A 699 -27.30 -7.82 -35.04
N GLN A 700 -26.15 -8.47 -34.80
CA GLN A 700 -25.74 -8.96 -33.47
C GLN A 700 -25.37 -7.84 -32.48
N LYS A 701 -25.17 -6.62 -32.97
CA LYS A 701 -24.86 -5.42 -32.17
C LYS A 701 -26.10 -4.79 -31.52
N ASN A 702 -27.29 -4.99 -32.09
CA ASN A 702 -28.56 -4.42 -31.63
C ASN A 702 -29.35 -5.46 -30.84
#